data_AF-A0A661QHJ7-F1
#
_entry.id   AF-A0A661QHJ7-F1
#
_cell.length_a   1.000
_cell.length_b   1.000
_cell.length_c   1.000
_cell.angle_alpha   90.00
_cell.angle_beta   90.00
_cell.angle_gamma   90.00
#
_symmetry.space_group_name_H-M   'P 1'
#
loop_
_entity.id
_entity.type
_entity.pdbx_description
1 polymer ?
#
loop_
_entity_poly.entity_id
_entity_poly.type
_entity_poly.pdbx_seq_one_letter_code
_entity_poly.pdbx_strand_id
1 'polypeptide(L)'
;MGNTGIPAYLNSDLSIHQRVEDLLGRMTVHEKISQMLHKSPPIPRLGIPGYNWWNECLHGVGRAGYATVFPQAIGLAATWNPELIYRVATAISDEARAKYNQKGRVEVHDIYYGLTFWTPNVNIFRDPRWGRGQETYGEDPFLTSRMGVNFIRGLQGDHPKYLKTVATPKHFAVHSGPEAERHGFNAEVSMRDMRTTYLPAFKAAVVDGQAESVMGAYNRTNGEACCASTSLLQHILREEWGFEGHVVSDCGAISDVFKHHQIVESAAEAASLAVKNGCDLNCGETYQFLVEAFDQDLISEEIINRSVRRLLQARFKLGMFDSFEKVPYNFIPSSIVDCPVHRHLALETARESIVLLKNDDLLPLKREKIHSIAVIGPKADDELVLRGNYYGEPVEAYSIYQGLVERSGKDICVKTLPGCDLTSDSQKDFDEAINLAENSDIVVMVLGLSQLFEGEEGQEEGNLPGERSFGDRSSLDLPGVQEELLKAIHETGKPIILVLLNGSAVAINWANENVKAILEAWYPGQAGGLAVGDVIFGDYNPTGKLPVTFYQDVNDLPPFRDYSMAERTYRYFTGKTIYPFGYGLSYSTFKFSKLRLYASVIGLDEIQKVSVSVTNTGTVEGDEVVQLYVSDHEASVPVPNYSLMGFEKTHLVPGETKIVQFNISPSELVCYDEDGYGFIEPGRFNIFIGDHAPSNDCAIQLSDGLETLFEVVEELQEKKYALELGEGFCIEKLPYLFYKPKTNHTEKLPLILFLHGMGSRGDDLTSIRIQGLPMHIENGADYPCIIVSPQCPQTKTWIDLSRELNRLIDEILETYSVDKERIYITGLSMGGFGTWRMLLENPDRFAAAAPICGGMIEALYNPELLKAIINIPIWNFHGDADSVVPVENSDYLVKTLKEMGAKIRYTRYPGVDHDSWTETYANPALLQWMLSKTRKGDKLKTY
;
A
#
# COMPACT_ATOMS: atom_id res chain seq x y z
N MET A 1 -39.85 -4.62 42.15
CA MET A 1 -39.65 -5.37 40.89
C MET A 1 -39.53 -4.33 39.79
N GLY A 2 -38.31 -3.83 39.56
CA GLY A 2 -38.03 -2.77 38.59
C GLY A 2 -37.36 -3.37 37.37
N ASN A 3 -37.93 -3.11 36.21
CA ASN A 3 -37.47 -3.58 34.91
C ASN A 3 -36.13 -2.87 34.56
N THR A 4 -34.98 -3.41 34.95
CA THR A 4 -33.68 -2.83 34.57
C THR A 4 -33.22 -3.46 33.26
N GLY A 5 -33.58 -2.83 32.15
CA GLY A 5 -33.05 -3.21 30.83
C GLY A 5 -31.52 -3.18 30.82
N ILE A 6 -30.91 -3.98 29.95
CA ILE A 6 -29.47 -4.00 29.69
C ILE A 6 -29.01 -2.56 29.40
N PRO A 7 -27.97 -2.02 30.08
CA PRO A 7 -27.41 -0.70 29.78
C PRO A 7 -27.11 -0.55 28.29
N ALA A 8 -27.34 0.64 27.72
CA ALA A 8 -27.22 0.83 26.27
C ALA A 8 -25.80 0.53 25.77
N TYR A 9 -24.76 0.83 26.55
CA TYR A 9 -23.38 0.48 26.18
C TYR A 9 -23.10 -1.03 26.06
N LEU A 10 -23.92 -1.89 26.69
CA LEU A 10 -23.84 -3.35 26.57
C LEU A 10 -24.77 -3.91 25.47
N ASN A 11 -25.61 -3.07 24.86
CA ASN A 11 -26.46 -3.47 23.74
C ASN A 11 -25.69 -3.37 22.42
N SER A 12 -25.20 -4.50 21.93
CA SER A 12 -24.42 -4.60 20.69
C SER A 12 -25.18 -4.26 19.40
N ASP A 13 -26.50 -4.09 19.48
CA ASP A 13 -27.38 -3.76 18.35
C ASP A 13 -27.48 -2.24 18.15
N LEU A 14 -26.98 -1.44 19.10
CA LEU A 14 -26.83 0.00 18.97
C LEU A 14 -25.52 0.36 18.25
N SER A 15 -25.46 1.56 17.68
CA SER A 15 -24.23 2.06 17.06
C SER A 15 -23.12 2.24 18.11
N ILE A 16 -21.86 2.08 17.70
CA ILE A 16 -20.70 2.31 18.59
C ILE A 16 -20.79 3.69 19.23
N HIS A 17 -21.19 4.72 18.47
CA HIS A 17 -21.38 6.07 19.00
C HIS A 17 -22.39 6.11 20.16
N GLN A 18 -23.60 5.53 19.99
CA GLN A 18 -24.61 5.50 21.05
C GLN A 18 -24.12 4.80 22.31
N ARG A 19 -23.36 3.72 22.13
CA ARG A 19 -22.81 2.92 23.24
C ARG A 19 -21.70 3.66 23.98
N VAL A 20 -20.84 4.36 23.24
CA VAL A 20 -19.78 5.20 23.80
C VAL A 20 -20.37 6.34 24.60
N GLU A 21 -21.37 7.07 24.09
CA GLU A 21 -21.97 8.18 24.83
C GLU A 21 -22.68 7.71 26.11
N ASP A 22 -23.38 6.57 26.08
CA ASP A 22 -23.98 6.00 27.29
C ASP A 22 -22.92 5.59 28.32
N LEU A 23 -21.81 4.97 27.91
CA LEU A 23 -20.73 4.61 28.83
C LEU A 23 -20.04 5.85 29.39
N LEU A 24 -19.72 6.81 28.53
CA LEU A 24 -19.05 8.06 28.90
C LEU A 24 -19.87 8.89 29.89
N GLY A 25 -21.20 8.97 29.69
CA GLY A 25 -22.13 9.65 30.60
C GLY A 25 -22.29 8.96 31.94
N ARG A 26 -21.90 7.69 32.06
CA ARG A 26 -21.92 6.94 33.32
C ARG A 26 -20.63 7.07 34.13
N MET A 27 -19.51 7.49 33.53
CA MET A 27 -18.20 7.61 34.18
C MET A 27 -18.07 8.92 34.96
N THR A 28 -17.35 8.90 36.08
CA THR A 28 -16.90 10.14 36.75
C THR A 28 -15.70 10.75 36.02
N VAL A 29 -15.38 12.02 36.28
CA VAL A 29 -14.19 12.66 35.69
C VAL A 29 -12.89 11.92 36.05
N HIS A 30 -12.73 11.46 37.30
CA HIS A 30 -11.55 10.69 37.71
C HIS A 30 -11.47 9.34 36.99
N GLU A 31 -12.59 8.65 36.81
CA GLU A 31 -12.62 7.41 36.03
C GLU A 31 -12.27 7.67 34.56
N LYS A 32 -12.75 8.76 33.98
CA LYS A 32 -12.40 9.19 32.61
C LYS A 32 -10.89 9.39 32.48
N ILE A 33 -10.30 10.21 33.35
CA ILE A 33 -8.85 10.46 33.39
C ILE A 33 -8.07 9.16 33.55
N SER A 34 -8.52 8.24 34.41
CA SER A 34 -7.83 6.97 34.63
C SER A 34 -7.71 6.10 33.36
N GLN A 35 -8.66 6.23 32.42
CA GLN A 35 -8.65 5.49 31.16
C GLN A 35 -7.78 6.14 30.07
N MET A 36 -7.14 7.29 30.34
CA MET A 36 -6.26 8.00 29.40
C MET A 36 -4.77 7.65 29.61
N LEU A 37 -4.47 6.68 30.46
CA LEU A 37 -3.13 6.12 30.66
C LEU A 37 -3.00 4.79 29.91
N HIS A 38 -1.82 4.54 29.33
CA HIS A 38 -1.53 3.26 28.66
C HIS A 38 -1.77 2.05 29.58
N LYS A 39 -1.60 2.20 30.89
CA LYS A 39 -2.05 1.22 31.91
C LYS A 39 -3.38 1.68 32.49
N SER A 40 -4.47 1.42 31.76
CA SER A 40 -5.82 1.79 32.18
C SER A 40 -6.33 0.82 33.27
N PRO A 41 -6.68 1.30 34.48
CA PRO A 41 -7.18 0.44 35.54
C PRO A 41 -8.61 -0.05 35.26
N PRO A 42 -9.07 -1.15 35.91
CA PRO A 42 -10.47 -1.55 35.81
C PRO A 42 -11.41 -0.52 36.45
N ILE A 43 -12.66 -0.49 35.99
CA ILE A 43 -13.77 0.25 36.64
C ILE A 43 -14.86 -0.78 37.00
N PRO A 44 -14.77 -1.42 38.19
CA PRO A 44 -15.62 -2.55 38.55
C PRO A 44 -17.12 -2.24 38.54
N ARG A 45 -17.53 -1.02 38.95
CA ARG A 45 -18.96 -0.65 38.97
C ARG A 45 -19.60 -0.60 37.59
N LEU A 46 -18.79 -0.44 36.54
CA LEU A 46 -19.22 -0.39 35.14
C LEU A 46 -18.87 -1.68 34.39
N GLY A 47 -18.25 -2.66 35.07
CA GLY A 47 -17.80 -3.91 34.44
C GLY A 47 -16.70 -3.71 33.40
N ILE A 48 -15.91 -2.62 33.49
CA ILE A 48 -14.80 -2.36 32.58
C ILE A 48 -13.54 -3.05 33.12
N PRO A 49 -12.92 -4.00 32.40
CA PRO A 49 -11.66 -4.61 32.82
C PRO A 49 -10.49 -3.64 32.64
N GLY A 50 -9.40 -3.91 33.36
CA GLY A 50 -8.13 -3.23 33.12
C GLY A 50 -7.66 -3.52 31.70
N TYR A 51 -6.92 -2.57 31.11
CA TYR A 51 -6.41 -2.73 29.76
C TYR A 51 -5.05 -2.05 29.64
N ASN A 52 -4.10 -2.77 29.03
CA ASN A 52 -2.82 -2.19 28.66
C ASN A 52 -2.78 -1.93 27.15
N TRP A 53 -2.55 -0.66 26.80
CA TRP A 53 -2.50 -0.21 25.43
C TRP A 53 -1.16 -0.49 24.76
N TRP A 54 -0.11 -0.74 25.53
CA TRP A 54 1.25 -0.90 25.03
C TRP A 54 1.49 -2.32 24.52
N ASN A 55 1.48 -2.47 23.19
CA ASN A 55 1.89 -3.69 22.50
C ASN A 55 2.76 -3.32 21.28
N GLU A 56 3.66 -4.20 20.89
CA GLU A 56 4.58 -4.00 19.78
C GLU A 56 4.45 -5.16 18.80
N CYS A 57 4.50 -4.87 17.50
CA CYS A 57 4.51 -5.95 16.51
C CYS A 57 5.25 -5.61 15.22
N LEU A 58 6.41 -4.96 15.34
CA LEU A 58 7.14 -4.37 14.22
C LEU A 58 7.35 -5.34 13.06
N HIS A 59 7.69 -6.60 13.36
CA HIS A 59 7.89 -7.67 12.38
C HIS A 59 7.58 -9.07 12.98
N GLY A 60 6.55 -9.13 13.82
CA GLY A 60 6.21 -10.29 14.67
C GLY A 60 5.62 -9.79 15.98
N VAL A 61 4.78 -10.57 16.68
CA VAL A 61 4.24 -10.08 17.97
C VAL A 61 5.35 -9.98 19.01
N GLY A 62 5.70 -8.75 19.39
CA GLY A 62 6.86 -8.44 20.22
C GLY A 62 6.63 -8.73 21.70
N ARG A 63 7.67 -9.23 22.38
CA ARG A 63 7.75 -9.33 23.86
C ARG A 63 6.59 -10.06 24.55
N ALA A 64 5.86 -10.91 23.82
CA ALA A 64 4.69 -11.65 24.31
C ALA A 64 4.88 -13.19 24.23
N GLY A 65 6.11 -13.67 24.43
CA GLY A 65 6.49 -15.09 24.30
C GLY A 65 6.61 -15.55 22.84
N TYR A 66 6.29 -16.82 22.57
CA TYR A 66 6.49 -17.40 21.24
C TYR A 66 5.73 -16.68 20.13
N ALA A 67 6.35 -16.32 19.03
CA ALA A 67 5.71 -15.70 17.87
C ALA A 67 6.53 -15.97 16.60
N THR A 68 5.90 -15.91 15.43
CA THR A 68 6.70 -15.83 14.19
C THR A 68 7.43 -14.49 14.13
N VAL A 69 8.73 -14.55 13.81
CA VAL A 69 9.63 -13.41 13.62
C VAL A 69 10.03 -13.34 12.15
N PHE A 70 9.46 -12.35 11.46
CA PHE A 70 9.74 -12.02 10.06
C PHE A 70 11.04 -11.19 9.96
N PRO A 71 11.58 -10.95 8.75
CA PRO A 71 12.62 -9.95 8.56
C PRO A 71 12.23 -8.61 9.18
N GLN A 72 13.21 -7.87 9.69
CA GLN A 72 13.00 -6.51 10.21
C GLN A 72 12.39 -5.60 9.13
N ALA A 73 11.72 -4.51 9.53
CA ALA A 73 10.97 -3.63 8.62
C ALA A 73 11.77 -3.16 7.39
N ILE A 74 13.07 -2.90 7.52
CA ILE A 74 13.92 -2.56 6.36
C ILE A 74 14.06 -3.72 5.37
N GLY A 75 14.15 -4.96 5.87
CA GLY A 75 14.10 -6.18 5.04
C GLY A 75 12.72 -6.40 4.42
N LEU A 76 11.63 -6.06 5.13
CA LEU A 76 10.28 -6.06 4.56
C LEU A 76 10.19 -5.09 3.38
N ALA A 77 10.75 -3.88 3.51
CA ALA A 77 10.80 -2.92 2.40
C ALA A 77 11.61 -3.43 1.22
N ALA A 78 12.73 -4.13 1.48
CA ALA A 78 13.58 -4.70 0.45
C ALA A 78 12.88 -5.76 -0.44
N THR A 79 11.72 -6.28 -0.01
CA THR A 79 10.90 -7.17 -0.84
C THR A 79 10.23 -6.46 -2.03
N TRP A 80 9.98 -5.16 -1.91
CA TRP A 80 9.19 -4.36 -2.86
C TRP A 80 7.83 -5.02 -3.20
N ASN A 81 7.22 -5.70 -2.22
CA ASN A 81 6.02 -6.51 -2.40
C ASN A 81 4.93 -6.16 -1.37
N PRO A 82 4.06 -5.16 -1.65
CA PRO A 82 3.03 -4.72 -0.71
C PRO A 82 2.00 -5.80 -0.35
N GLU A 83 1.73 -6.74 -1.26
CA GLU A 83 0.82 -7.87 -1.00
C GLU A 83 1.44 -8.84 0.00
N LEU A 84 2.74 -9.11 -0.10
CA LEU A 84 3.45 -9.90 0.89
C LEU A 84 3.41 -9.21 2.27
N ILE A 85 3.55 -7.88 2.33
CA ILE A 85 3.46 -7.12 3.58
C ILE A 85 2.06 -7.23 4.20
N TYR A 86 1.00 -7.20 3.38
CA TYR A 86 -0.37 -7.45 3.86
C TYR A 86 -0.52 -8.84 4.47
N ARG A 87 0.02 -9.89 3.82
CA ARG A 87 0.03 -11.27 4.34
C ARG A 87 0.81 -11.40 5.65
N VAL A 88 1.99 -10.79 5.74
CA VAL A 88 2.82 -10.75 6.97
C VAL A 88 2.05 -10.09 8.11
N ALA A 89 1.49 -8.90 7.90
CA ALA A 89 0.72 -8.20 8.93
C ALA A 89 -0.56 -8.97 9.33
N THR A 90 -1.19 -9.68 8.39
CA THR A 90 -2.34 -10.54 8.68
C THR A 90 -1.96 -11.71 9.60
N ALA A 91 -0.82 -12.37 9.34
CA ALA A 91 -0.30 -13.42 10.20
C ALA A 91 0.00 -12.89 11.61
N ILE A 92 0.67 -11.73 11.70
CA ILE A 92 0.96 -11.05 12.98
C ILE A 92 -0.33 -10.76 13.75
N SER A 93 -1.37 -10.24 13.10
CA SER A 93 -2.64 -9.92 13.76
C SER A 93 -3.45 -11.16 14.16
N ASP A 94 -3.29 -12.28 13.45
CA ASP A 94 -3.85 -13.58 13.89
C ASP A 94 -3.18 -14.05 15.18
N GLU A 95 -1.85 -13.99 15.25
CA GLU A 95 -1.11 -14.38 16.46
C GLU A 95 -1.41 -13.46 17.64
N ALA A 96 -1.51 -12.15 17.39
CA ALA A 96 -1.92 -11.17 18.40
C ALA A 96 -3.29 -11.50 19.00
N ARG A 97 -4.28 -11.80 18.14
CA ARG A 97 -5.61 -12.21 18.60
C ARG A 97 -5.58 -13.53 19.35
N ALA A 98 -4.83 -14.50 18.89
CA ALA A 98 -4.68 -15.79 19.56
C ALA A 98 -4.11 -15.63 20.98
N LYS A 99 -3.07 -14.81 21.15
CA LYS A 99 -2.46 -14.48 22.45
C LYS A 99 -3.42 -13.73 23.36
N TYR A 100 -4.14 -12.74 22.82
CA TYR A 100 -5.16 -12.01 23.57
C TYR A 100 -6.29 -12.93 24.05
N ASN A 101 -6.80 -13.80 23.17
CA ASN A 101 -7.86 -14.74 23.50
C ASN A 101 -7.43 -15.74 24.59
N GLN A 102 -6.15 -16.14 24.60
CA GLN A 102 -5.61 -17.08 25.58
C GLN A 102 -5.37 -16.44 26.96
N LYS A 103 -4.77 -15.24 27.01
CA LYS A 103 -4.34 -14.59 28.27
C LYS A 103 -4.94 -13.19 28.46
N GLY A 104 -4.77 -12.33 27.45
CA GLY A 104 -5.09 -10.89 27.49
C GLY A 104 -6.51 -10.55 27.92
N ARG A 105 -7.46 -11.41 27.54
CA ARG A 105 -8.89 -11.24 27.81
C ARG A 105 -9.31 -11.64 29.22
N VAL A 106 -8.68 -12.66 29.80
CA VAL A 106 -9.21 -13.40 30.96
C VAL A 106 -8.33 -13.28 32.20
N GLU A 107 -7.01 -13.20 32.03
CA GLU A 107 -6.06 -13.42 33.12
C GLU A 107 -5.01 -12.31 33.25
N VAL A 108 -4.49 -11.80 32.12
CA VAL A 108 -3.34 -10.90 32.10
C VAL A 108 -3.71 -9.59 31.41
N HIS A 109 -3.69 -8.49 32.17
CA HIS A 109 -3.91 -7.14 31.64
C HIS A 109 -2.63 -6.28 31.72
N ASP A 110 -1.48 -6.94 31.70
CA ASP A 110 -0.15 -6.30 31.67
C ASP A 110 0.23 -5.90 30.23
N ILE A 111 1.37 -5.19 30.09
CA ILE A 111 1.95 -4.80 28.81
C ILE A 111 2.10 -6.02 27.87
N TYR A 112 2.01 -5.80 26.57
CA TYR A 112 2.20 -6.79 25.49
C TYR A 112 1.10 -7.86 25.32
N TYR A 113 0.03 -7.84 26.14
CA TYR A 113 -1.10 -8.78 26.03
C TYR A 113 -2.42 -8.13 25.59
N GLY A 114 -2.39 -6.89 25.09
CA GLY A 114 -3.52 -6.17 24.52
C GLY A 114 -3.69 -6.36 22.99
N LEU A 115 -4.46 -5.47 22.36
CA LEU A 115 -4.79 -5.51 20.92
C LEU A 115 -4.51 -4.20 20.19
N THR A 116 -3.73 -3.31 20.81
CA THR A 116 -3.33 -2.00 20.27
C THR A 116 -1.84 -2.00 20.08
N PHE A 117 -1.39 -1.96 18.83
CA PHE A 117 0.01 -2.14 18.48
C PHE A 117 0.63 -0.83 18.01
N TRP A 118 1.76 -0.47 18.60
CA TRP A 118 2.53 0.73 18.26
C TRP A 118 3.42 0.48 17.05
N THR A 119 2.79 0.19 15.93
CA THR A 119 3.37 -0.28 14.67
C THR A 119 2.40 0.08 13.53
N PRO A 120 2.88 0.43 12.32
CA PRO A 120 4.27 0.43 11.85
C PRO A 120 5.08 1.70 12.17
N ASN A 121 6.41 1.62 12.11
CA ASN A 121 7.27 2.81 12.04
C ASN A 121 7.39 3.24 10.57
N VAL A 122 6.84 4.42 10.25
CA VAL A 122 6.77 4.98 8.88
C VAL A 122 7.59 6.25 8.76
N ASN A 123 8.50 6.50 9.70
CA ASN A 123 9.50 7.55 9.57
C ASN A 123 10.41 7.26 8.37
N ILE A 124 10.95 8.33 7.78
CA ILE A 124 11.89 8.22 6.66
C ILE A 124 13.29 7.96 7.20
N PHE A 125 13.98 6.96 6.66
CA PHE A 125 15.40 6.69 6.95
C PHE A 125 16.31 7.70 6.23
N ARG A 126 16.18 8.97 6.60
CA ARG A 126 16.84 10.10 5.95
C ARG A 126 18.37 10.01 5.98
N ASP A 127 18.91 9.48 7.07
CA ASP A 127 20.35 9.44 7.34
C ASP A 127 20.74 8.03 7.81
N PRO A 128 21.64 7.32 7.10
CA PRO A 128 22.01 5.94 7.43
C PRO A 128 22.67 5.77 8.79
N ARG A 129 23.07 6.86 9.46
CA ARG A 129 23.58 6.85 10.83
C ARG A 129 22.51 6.61 11.88
N TRP A 130 21.24 6.85 11.57
CA TRP A 130 20.17 6.75 12.54
C TRP A 130 19.99 5.31 13.05
N GLY A 131 20.12 5.10 14.36
CA GLY A 131 20.10 3.76 14.97
C GLY A 131 18.79 2.99 14.76
N ARG A 132 17.67 3.70 14.66
CA ARG A 132 16.35 3.09 14.47
C ARG A 132 15.89 3.03 13.02
N GLY A 133 16.77 3.39 12.07
CA GLY A 133 16.42 3.31 10.66
C GLY A 133 16.09 1.89 10.18
N GLN A 134 16.64 0.87 10.83
CA GLN A 134 16.26 -0.54 10.65
C GLN A 134 14.75 -0.79 10.83
N GLU A 135 14.09 0.00 11.67
CA GLU A 135 12.66 -0.13 11.98
C GLU A 135 11.75 0.44 10.90
N THR A 136 12.31 1.08 9.87
CA THR A 136 11.56 1.80 8.84
C THR A 136 11.45 1.01 7.54
N TYR A 137 10.68 1.55 6.60
CA TYR A 137 10.61 1.03 5.24
C TYR A 137 11.57 1.72 4.26
N GLY A 138 12.63 2.34 4.77
CA GLY A 138 13.70 2.95 3.98
C GLY A 138 13.60 4.47 3.83
N GLU A 139 14.28 4.99 2.82
CA GLU A 139 14.49 6.44 2.65
C GLU A 139 13.44 7.13 1.76
N ASP A 140 12.56 6.35 1.12
CA ASP A 140 11.60 6.85 0.15
C ASP A 140 10.17 6.99 0.73
N PRO A 141 9.52 8.16 0.63
CA PRO A 141 8.16 8.35 1.12
C PRO A 141 7.10 7.52 0.38
N PHE A 142 7.25 7.25 -0.92
CA PHE A 142 6.26 6.48 -1.69
C PHE A 142 6.32 5.00 -1.33
N LEU A 143 7.52 4.40 -1.34
CA LEU A 143 7.75 3.03 -0.89
C LEU A 143 7.24 2.84 0.54
N THR A 144 7.65 3.72 1.46
CA THR A 144 7.21 3.70 2.86
C THR A 144 5.68 3.78 2.98
N SER A 145 5.04 4.64 2.19
CA SER A 145 3.57 4.73 2.14
C SER A 145 2.92 3.41 1.73
N ARG A 146 3.40 2.78 0.64
CA ARG A 146 2.80 1.54 0.13
C ARG A 146 2.99 0.37 1.10
N MET A 147 4.16 0.26 1.73
CA MET A 147 4.42 -0.76 2.76
C MET A 147 3.57 -0.52 4.02
N GLY A 148 3.58 0.71 4.54
CA GLY A 148 2.84 1.08 5.74
C GLY A 148 1.32 0.88 5.60
N VAL A 149 0.73 1.28 4.47
CA VAL A 149 -0.71 1.10 4.21
C VAL A 149 -1.11 -0.37 4.23
N ASN A 150 -0.33 -1.24 3.59
CA ASN A 150 -0.65 -2.68 3.55
C ASN A 150 -0.42 -3.35 4.91
N PHE A 151 0.60 -2.94 5.65
CA PHE A 151 0.81 -3.40 7.03
C PHE A 151 -0.37 -3.02 7.94
N ILE A 152 -0.82 -1.76 7.87
CA ILE A 152 -1.97 -1.27 8.65
C ILE A 152 -3.23 -2.07 8.32
N ARG A 153 -3.53 -2.28 7.03
CA ARG A 153 -4.71 -3.05 6.62
C ARG A 153 -4.67 -4.50 7.11
N GLY A 154 -3.51 -5.17 7.01
CA GLY A 154 -3.34 -6.54 7.51
C GLY A 154 -3.47 -6.64 9.04
N LEU A 155 -3.03 -5.62 9.78
CA LEU A 155 -3.25 -5.55 11.23
C LEU A 155 -4.71 -5.35 11.59
N GLN A 156 -5.36 -4.37 10.96
CA GLN A 156 -6.72 -3.96 11.31
C GLN A 156 -7.80 -4.94 10.86
N GLY A 157 -7.54 -5.73 9.83
CA GLY A 157 -8.53 -6.63 9.24
C GLY A 157 -9.65 -5.89 8.49
N ASP A 158 -10.57 -6.65 7.91
CA ASP A 158 -11.59 -6.18 6.98
C ASP A 158 -13.03 -6.31 7.51
N HIS A 159 -13.21 -6.72 8.77
CA HIS A 159 -14.54 -6.93 9.32
C HIS A 159 -15.30 -5.58 9.48
N PRO A 160 -16.54 -5.45 8.96
CA PRO A 160 -17.23 -4.16 8.82
C PRO A 160 -17.59 -3.47 10.15
N LYS A 161 -17.54 -4.21 11.27
CA LYS A 161 -17.83 -3.69 12.61
C LYS A 161 -16.63 -3.75 13.57
N TYR A 162 -15.69 -4.66 13.37
CA TYR A 162 -14.67 -4.95 14.38
C TYR A 162 -13.29 -4.86 13.77
N LEU A 163 -12.37 -4.26 14.52
CA LEU A 163 -10.95 -4.31 14.21
C LEU A 163 -10.36 -5.62 14.72
N LYS A 164 -9.51 -6.25 13.91
CA LYS A 164 -8.70 -7.39 14.33
C LYS A 164 -7.66 -6.92 15.36
N THR A 165 -6.86 -5.91 15.04
CA THR A 165 -6.09 -5.14 16.02
C THR A 165 -6.14 -3.64 15.68
N VAL A 166 -5.65 -2.78 16.55
CA VAL A 166 -5.39 -1.37 16.23
C VAL A 166 -3.96 -1.23 15.73
N ALA A 167 -3.78 -0.59 14.58
CA ALA A 167 -2.48 -0.16 14.07
C ALA A 167 -2.21 1.30 14.47
N THR A 168 -0.94 1.62 14.68
CA THR A 168 -0.48 2.95 15.14
C THR A 168 0.80 3.34 14.39
N PRO A 169 0.71 3.92 13.17
CA PRO A 169 1.82 4.58 12.52
C PRO A 169 2.56 5.52 13.47
N LYS A 170 3.90 5.35 13.55
CA LYS A 170 4.79 6.11 14.43
C LYS A 170 6.08 6.53 13.70
N HIS A 171 6.79 7.55 14.15
CA HIS A 171 6.49 8.51 15.23
C HIS A 171 6.22 9.88 14.60
N PHE A 172 5.04 10.44 14.86
CA PHE A 172 4.51 11.64 14.22
C PHE A 172 4.99 12.90 14.97
N ALA A 173 5.87 13.73 14.42
CA ALA A 173 6.51 13.60 13.11
C ALA A 173 7.99 14.05 13.14
N VAL A 174 8.68 13.87 12.01
CA VAL A 174 10.08 14.30 11.81
C VAL A 174 11.03 13.68 12.84
N HIS A 175 10.81 12.41 13.17
CA HIS A 175 11.64 11.65 14.10
C HIS A 175 12.57 10.71 13.34
N SER A 176 13.83 11.11 13.19
CA SER A 176 14.88 10.35 12.47
C SER A 176 16.25 10.55 13.14
N GLY A 177 16.30 10.49 14.47
CA GLY A 177 17.48 10.76 15.31
C GLY A 177 17.73 12.26 15.59
N PRO A 178 18.79 12.66 16.28
CA PRO A 178 19.65 11.81 17.07
C PRO A 178 18.90 11.19 18.26
N GLU A 179 19.05 9.89 18.47
CA GLU A 179 18.46 9.12 19.55
C GLU A 179 18.86 9.66 20.92
N ALA A 180 20.14 10.00 21.11
CA ALA A 180 20.66 10.55 22.37
C ALA A 180 20.01 11.87 22.81
N GLU A 181 19.42 12.60 21.85
CA GLU A 181 18.80 13.90 22.09
C GLU A 181 17.27 13.85 21.95
N ARG A 182 16.67 12.69 21.65
CA ARG A 182 15.27 12.58 21.21
C ARG A 182 14.25 13.23 22.15
N HIS A 183 14.52 13.25 23.46
CA HIS A 183 13.67 13.83 24.50
C HIS A 183 13.69 15.38 24.56
N GLY A 184 14.68 16.04 23.96
CA GLY A 184 14.82 17.50 23.98
C GLY A 184 15.11 18.13 22.61
N PHE A 185 15.32 17.29 21.58
CA PHE A 185 15.69 17.74 20.24
C PHE A 185 14.54 18.53 19.59
N ASN A 186 14.89 19.61 18.90
CA ASN A 186 13.97 20.36 18.05
C ASN A 186 14.39 20.18 16.59
N ALA A 187 13.62 19.37 15.86
CA ALA A 187 13.81 19.19 14.43
C ALA A 187 13.29 20.43 13.69
N GLU A 188 14.19 21.21 13.12
CA GLU A 188 13.88 22.37 12.30
C GLU A 188 13.89 21.97 10.82
N VAL A 189 12.73 22.07 10.18
CA VAL A 189 12.50 21.64 8.79
C VAL A 189 11.66 22.67 8.05
N SER A 190 11.96 22.85 6.77
CA SER A 190 11.12 23.67 5.89
C SER A 190 9.73 23.04 5.74
N MET A 191 8.70 23.87 5.53
CA MET A 191 7.37 23.33 5.24
C MET A 191 7.33 22.58 3.91
N ARG A 192 8.22 22.91 2.97
CA ARG A 192 8.46 22.10 1.77
C ARG A 192 8.87 20.67 2.13
N ASP A 193 9.94 20.48 2.89
CA ASP A 193 10.44 19.14 3.26
C ASP A 193 9.40 18.35 4.08
N MET A 194 8.64 19.05 4.93
CA MET A 194 7.49 18.46 5.63
C MET A 194 6.52 17.83 4.64
N ARG A 195 6.10 18.58 3.63
CA ARG A 195 5.09 18.16 2.65
C ARG A 195 5.62 17.15 1.62
N THR A 196 6.88 17.26 1.21
CA THR A 196 7.48 16.41 0.17
C THR A 196 8.12 15.12 0.71
N THR A 197 8.44 15.04 2.01
CA THR A 197 9.22 13.92 2.56
C THR A 197 8.70 13.38 3.88
N TYR A 198 8.55 14.20 4.92
CA TYR A 198 8.29 13.68 6.27
C TYR A 198 6.84 13.29 6.55
N LEU A 199 5.87 13.96 5.92
CA LEU A 199 4.45 13.75 6.14
C LEU A 199 3.74 12.76 5.18
N PRO A 200 4.16 12.56 3.91
CA PRO A 200 3.42 11.72 2.95
C PRO A 200 3.09 10.31 3.46
N ALA A 201 4.03 9.63 4.11
CA ALA A 201 3.79 8.28 4.64
C ALA A 201 2.74 8.25 5.77
N PHE A 202 2.74 9.26 6.65
CA PHE A 202 1.69 9.41 7.67
C PHE A 202 0.34 9.76 7.05
N LYS A 203 0.31 10.65 6.04
CA LYS A 203 -0.91 10.97 5.32
C LYS A 203 -1.51 9.72 4.67
N ALA A 204 -0.69 8.91 3.98
CA ALA A 204 -1.13 7.65 3.40
C ALA A 204 -1.62 6.66 4.47
N ALA A 205 -0.92 6.53 5.60
CA ALA A 205 -1.34 5.69 6.72
C ALA A 205 -2.72 6.05 7.27
N VAL A 206 -3.02 7.36 7.35
CA VAL A 206 -4.32 7.88 7.82
C VAL A 206 -5.41 7.77 6.75
N VAL A 207 -5.16 8.28 5.55
CA VAL A 207 -6.16 8.43 4.49
C VAL A 207 -6.43 7.11 3.77
N ASP A 208 -5.37 6.40 3.37
CA ASP A 208 -5.48 5.15 2.59
C ASP A 208 -5.49 3.92 3.50
N GLY A 209 -4.66 3.94 4.54
CA GLY A 209 -4.53 2.86 5.53
C GLY A 209 -5.66 2.85 6.55
N GLN A 210 -6.34 3.98 6.75
CA GLN A 210 -7.39 4.17 7.77
C GLN A 210 -6.91 3.73 9.16
N ALA A 211 -5.67 4.07 9.52
CA ALA A 211 -5.13 3.77 10.85
C ALA A 211 -6.08 4.26 11.96
N GLU A 212 -6.34 3.42 12.97
CA GLU A 212 -7.19 3.76 14.11
C GLU A 212 -6.43 4.58 15.18
N SER A 213 -5.10 4.57 15.12
CA SER A 213 -4.23 5.35 16.00
C SER A 213 -3.07 6.00 15.27
N VAL A 214 -2.48 7.04 15.87
CA VAL A 214 -1.20 7.64 15.46
C VAL A 214 -0.39 7.91 16.73
N MET A 215 0.90 7.61 16.72
CA MET A 215 1.79 7.91 17.85
C MET A 215 2.54 9.20 17.62
N GLY A 216 2.43 10.16 18.53
CA GLY A 216 3.23 11.39 18.51
C GLY A 216 4.68 11.13 18.97
N ALA A 217 5.65 11.80 18.36
CA ALA A 217 7.07 11.63 18.67
C ALA A 217 7.53 12.33 19.96
N TYR A 218 8.75 11.98 20.42
CA TYR A 218 9.42 12.62 21.55
C TYR A 218 9.82 14.08 21.28
N ASN A 219 10.39 14.34 20.10
CA ASN A 219 11.02 15.60 19.75
C ASN A 219 10.01 16.74 19.59
N ARG A 220 10.55 17.96 19.51
CA ARG A 220 9.84 19.09 18.92
C ARG A 220 10.02 19.09 17.41
N THR A 221 9.06 19.64 16.69
CA THR A 221 9.17 19.98 15.27
C THR A 221 8.83 21.45 15.12
N ASN A 222 9.73 22.22 14.53
CA ASN A 222 9.57 23.66 14.30
C ASN A 222 9.09 24.42 15.55
N GLY A 223 9.61 24.02 16.72
CA GLY A 223 9.32 24.65 18.01
C GLY A 223 8.11 24.10 18.77
N GLU A 224 7.28 23.23 18.21
CA GLU A 224 6.15 22.60 18.94
C GLU A 224 6.51 21.17 19.38
N ALA A 225 6.22 20.79 20.62
CA ALA A 225 6.37 19.38 21.04
C ALA A 225 5.36 18.52 20.29
N CYS A 226 5.81 17.45 19.63
CA CYS A 226 4.96 16.68 18.70
C CYS A 226 3.65 16.17 19.36
N CYS A 227 3.74 15.63 20.57
CA CYS A 227 2.59 15.15 21.34
C CYS A 227 1.70 16.26 21.92
N ALA A 228 2.07 17.53 21.76
CA ALA A 228 1.31 18.69 22.22
C ALA A 228 1.22 19.78 21.14
N SER A 229 1.39 19.42 19.86
CA SER A 229 1.47 20.35 18.74
C SER A 229 0.07 20.63 18.18
N THR A 230 -0.29 21.91 18.12
CA THR A 230 -1.53 22.35 17.44
C THR A 230 -1.39 22.14 15.94
N SER A 231 -0.23 22.48 15.38
CA SER A 231 0.04 22.39 13.95
C SER A 231 -0.03 20.95 13.44
N LEU A 232 0.61 20.01 14.13
CA LEU A 232 0.63 18.60 13.73
C LEU A 232 -0.68 17.89 14.06
N LEU A 233 -1.17 17.96 15.30
CA LEU A 233 -2.26 17.10 15.76
C LEU A 233 -3.66 17.65 15.48
N GLN A 234 -3.83 18.97 15.37
CA GLN A 234 -5.12 19.58 15.01
C GLN A 234 -5.15 19.90 13.52
N HIS A 235 -4.33 20.85 13.05
CA HIS A 235 -4.43 21.35 11.69
C HIS A 235 -4.13 20.26 10.65
N ILE A 236 -2.95 19.63 10.71
CA ILE A 236 -2.56 18.63 9.71
C ILE A 236 -3.34 17.32 9.90
N LEU A 237 -3.23 16.69 11.06
CA LEU A 237 -3.75 15.35 11.26
C LEU A 237 -5.29 15.29 11.21
N ARG A 238 -5.98 16.25 11.85
CA ARG A 238 -7.45 16.19 12.00
C ARG A 238 -8.20 17.05 10.98
N GLU A 239 -7.76 18.29 10.76
CA GLU A 239 -8.48 19.20 9.85
C GLU A 239 -8.16 18.91 8.38
N GLU A 240 -6.87 18.74 8.02
CA GLU A 240 -6.49 18.45 6.64
C GLU A 240 -6.69 16.98 6.25
N TRP A 241 -6.32 16.02 7.10
CA TRP A 241 -6.38 14.58 6.76
C TRP A 241 -7.64 13.87 7.27
N GLY A 242 -8.44 14.52 8.11
CA GLY A 242 -9.71 13.95 8.59
C GLY A 242 -9.54 12.79 9.60
N PHE A 243 -8.44 12.73 10.36
CA PHE A 243 -8.21 11.63 11.30
C PHE A 243 -9.22 11.61 12.47
N GLU A 244 -10.03 10.56 12.52
CA GLU A 244 -11.06 10.37 13.56
C GLU A 244 -10.60 9.49 14.74
N GLY A 245 -9.48 8.76 14.58
CA GLY A 245 -8.91 7.88 15.58
C GLY A 245 -8.29 8.59 16.79
N HIS A 246 -7.55 7.83 17.60
CA HIS A 246 -6.91 8.32 18.82
C HIS A 246 -5.41 8.53 18.64
N VAL A 247 -4.89 9.60 19.24
CA VAL A 247 -3.44 9.84 19.29
C VAL A 247 -2.89 9.31 20.62
N VAL A 248 -1.79 8.55 20.55
CA VAL A 248 -1.01 8.13 21.72
C VAL A 248 0.32 8.87 21.76
N SER A 249 0.79 9.24 22.95
CA SER A 249 2.15 9.77 23.09
C SER A 249 3.18 8.66 23.02
N ASP A 250 4.38 8.93 22.52
CA ASP A 250 5.52 8.08 22.85
C ASP A 250 5.80 8.07 24.37
N CYS A 251 6.58 7.10 24.82
CA CYS A 251 6.75 6.75 26.22
C CYS A 251 7.64 7.73 26.97
N GLY A 252 7.01 8.74 27.58
CA GLY A 252 7.70 9.84 28.27
C GLY A 252 7.55 11.19 27.56
N ALA A 253 7.07 11.22 26.31
CA ALA A 253 6.96 12.42 25.49
C ALA A 253 6.11 13.53 26.11
N ILE A 254 5.05 13.19 26.87
CA ILE A 254 4.26 14.20 27.61
C ILE A 254 5.07 14.80 28.77
N SER A 255 5.90 14.00 29.43
CA SER A 255 6.77 14.53 30.49
C SER A 255 7.88 15.43 29.94
N ASP A 256 8.34 15.14 28.72
CA ASP A 256 9.34 15.95 28.04
C ASP A 256 8.88 17.39 27.82
N VAL A 257 7.58 17.61 27.57
CA VAL A 257 6.98 18.95 27.38
C VAL A 257 7.37 19.94 28.48
N PHE A 258 7.42 19.51 29.76
CA PHE A 258 7.84 20.37 30.87
C PHE A 258 9.27 20.11 31.35
N LYS A 259 9.77 18.86 31.28
CA LYS A 259 11.10 18.52 31.81
C LYS A 259 12.24 18.89 30.88
N HIS A 260 12.09 18.59 29.59
CA HIS A 260 13.19 18.62 28.61
C HIS A 260 12.97 19.72 27.57
N HIS A 261 11.74 19.89 27.08
CA HIS A 261 11.34 20.94 26.15
C HIS A 261 11.10 22.29 26.85
N GLN A 262 10.76 22.25 28.14
CA GLN A 262 10.50 23.43 28.99
C GLN A 262 9.48 24.41 28.38
N ILE A 263 8.43 23.88 27.74
CA ILE A 263 7.36 24.68 27.11
C ILE A 263 6.38 25.23 28.15
N VAL A 264 6.19 24.47 29.24
CA VAL A 264 5.31 24.82 30.37
C VAL A 264 6.02 24.50 31.69
N GLU A 265 5.50 24.99 32.81
CA GLU A 265 6.20 24.95 34.10
C GLU A 265 5.93 23.66 34.89
N SER A 266 4.81 22.97 34.62
CA SER A 266 4.36 21.83 35.42
C SER A 266 3.83 20.63 34.62
N ALA A 267 3.76 19.47 35.28
CA ALA A 267 3.17 18.26 34.73
C ALA A 267 1.65 18.40 34.45
N ALA A 268 0.93 19.15 35.27
CA ALA A 268 -0.50 19.43 35.08
C ALA A 268 -0.74 20.29 33.83
N GLU A 269 0.08 21.32 33.61
CA GLU A 269 0.04 22.14 32.39
C GLU A 269 0.42 21.32 31.16
N ALA A 270 1.44 20.46 31.24
CA ALA A 270 1.85 19.60 30.13
C ALA A 270 0.76 18.61 29.73
N ALA A 271 0.14 17.96 30.71
CA ALA A 271 -0.98 17.05 30.48
C ALA A 271 -2.18 17.78 29.85
N SER A 272 -2.56 18.93 30.41
CA SER A 272 -3.64 19.78 29.89
C SER A 272 -3.39 20.22 28.44
N LEU A 273 -2.18 20.72 28.14
CA LEU A 273 -1.78 21.18 26.80
C LEU A 273 -1.88 20.03 25.77
N ALA A 274 -1.35 18.86 26.11
CA ALA A 274 -1.37 17.70 25.22
C ALA A 274 -2.80 17.24 24.89
N VAL A 275 -3.69 17.13 25.88
CA VAL A 275 -5.09 16.72 25.67
C VAL A 275 -5.88 17.78 24.90
N LYS A 276 -5.65 19.07 25.19
CA LYS A 276 -6.24 20.20 24.45
C LYS A 276 -5.89 20.12 22.96
N ASN A 277 -4.63 19.81 22.66
CA ASN A 277 -4.10 19.70 21.30
C ASN A 277 -4.30 18.30 20.69
N GLY A 278 -4.99 17.39 21.39
CA GLY A 278 -5.54 16.16 20.80
C GLY A 278 -4.68 14.92 20.92
N CYS A 279 -3.70 14.89 21.82
CA CYS A 279 -3.07 13.64 22.29
C CYS A 279 -3.98 12.98 23.33
N ASP A 280 -4.60 11.86 22.96
CA ASP A 280 -5.71 11.29 23.71
C ASP A 280 -5.24 10.31 24.81
N LEU A 281 -4.13 9.60 24.58
CA LEU A 281 -3.57 8.56 25.45
C LEU A 281 -2.11 8.84 25.79
N ASN A 282 -1.71 8.70 27.05
CA ASN A 282 -0.33 8.87 27.47
C ASN A 282 0.37 7.51 27.70
N CYS A 283 1.42 7.23 26.91
CA CYS A 283 2.44 6.27 27.33
C CYS A 283 3.33 6.93 28.40
N GLY A 284 3.24 6.43 29.63
CA GLY A 284 3.77 7.05 30.83
C GLY A 284 2.68 7.35 31.86
N GLU A 285 3.01 8.26 32.78
CA GLU A 285 2.19 8.52 33.98
C GLU A 285 1.70 9.97 34.07
N THR A 286 2.14 10.87 33.19
CA THR A 286 1.88 12.32 33.29
C THR A 286 0.39 12.66 33.26
N TYR A 287 -0.46 11.89 32.58
CA TYR A 287 -1.90 12.13 32.57
C TYR A 287 -2.60 11.88 33.91
N GLN A 288 -1.94 11.31 34.93
CA GLN A 288 -2.48 11.28 36.29
C GLN A 288 -2.65 12.69 36.87
N PHE A 289 -1.85 13.66 36.42
CA PHE A 289 -1.94 15.08 36.81
C PHE A 289 -3.09 15.82 36.13
N LEU A 290 -3.87 15.19 35.25
CA LEU A 290 -5.11 15.78 34.74
C LEU A 290 -6.16 15.98 35.84
N VAL A 291 -6.08 15.24 36.95
CA VAL A 291 -6.92 15.49 38.12
C VAL A 291 -6.62 16.87 38.71
N GLU A 292 -5.33 17.15 38.95
CA GLU A 292 -4.88 18.46 39.40
C GLU A 292 -5.22 19.55 38.39
N ALA A 293 -4.98 19.30 37.09
CA ALA A 293 -5.31 20.24 36.03
C ALA A 293 -6.82 20.57 35.98
N PHE A 294 -7.68 19.58 36.23
CA PHE A 294 -9.13 19.78 36.30
C PHE A 294 -9.52 20.58 37.54
N ASP A 295 -8.96 20.27 38.71
CA ASP A 295 -9.22 20.99 39.96
C ASP A 295 -8.73 22.46 39.92
N GLN A 296 -7.75 22.76 39.06
CA GLN A 296 -7.21 24.10 38.80
C GLN A 296 -7.87 24.83 37.61
N ASP A 297 -8.95 24.29 37.04
CA ASP A 297 -9.64 24.83 35.85
C ASP A 297 -8.73 24.96 34.60
N LEU A 298 -7.60 24.22 34.56
CA LEU A 298 -6.71 24.19 33.39
C LEU A 298 -7.31 23.39 32.23
N ILE A 299 -8.21 22.45 32.50
CA ILE A 299 -8.89 21.63 31.49
C ILE A 299 -10.34 21.37 31.90
N SER A 300 -11.27 21.38 30.93
CA SER A 300 -12.68 21.10 31.17
C SER A 300 -13.00 19.61 31.00
N GLU A 301 -14.09 19.15 31.65
CA GLU A 301 -14.60 17.79 31.47
C GLU A 301 -14.99 17.52 30.01
N GLU A 302 -15.41 18.53 29.25
CA GLU A 302 -15.73 18.40 27.83
C GLU A 302 -14.51 17.99 26.99
N ILE A 303 -13.35 18.58 27.27
CA ILE A 303 -12.09 18.24 26.57
C ILE A 303 -11.65 16.83 26.96
N ILE A 304 -11.77 16.44 28.23
CA ILE A 304 -11.51 15.06 28.69
C ILE A 304 -12.47 14.07 27.99
N ASN A 305 -13.75 14.40 27.91
CA ASN A 305 -14.78 13.58 27.25
C ASN A 305 -14.42 13.32 25.79
N ARG A 306 -13.86 14.30 25.08
CA ARG A 306 -13.43 14.16 23.69
C ARG A 306 -12.37 13.06 23.52
N SER A 307 -11.34 13.06 24.35
CA SER A 307 -10.28 12.04 24.28
C SER A 307 -10.76 10.67 24.73
N VAL A 308 -11.50 10.59 25.85
CA VAL A 308 -12.03 9.30 26.33
C VAL A 308 -13.02 8.69 25.35
N ARG A 309 -13.82 9.51 24.64
CA ARG A 309 -14.70 9.02 23.57
C ARG A 309 -13.93 8.25 22.50
N ARG A 310 -12.81 8.78 22.00
CA ARG A 310 -11.97 8.12 20.99
C ARG A 310 -11.37 6.81 21.51
N LEU A 311 -10.89 6.82 22.75
CA LEU A 311 -10.35 5.61 23.40
C LEU A 311 -11.42 4.53 23.58
N LEU A 312 -12.61 4.91 24.02
CA LEU A 312 -13.73 3.97 24.13
C LEU A 312 -14.14 3.45 22.75
N GLN A 313 -14.23 4.30 21.73
CA GLN A 313 -14.53 3.89 20.35
C GLN A 313 -13.57 2.79 19.86
N ALA A 314 -12.26 2.96 20.06
CA ALA A 314 -11.27 1.93 19.72
C ALA A 314 -11.55 0.60 20.46
N ARG A 315 -11.81 0.63 21.77
CA ARG A 315 -12.11 -0.57 22.56
C ARG A 315 -13.43 -1.26 22.14
N PHE A 316 -14.44 -0.49 21.74
CA PHE A 316 -15.68 -1.02 21.16
C PHE A 316 -15.43 -1.66 19.79
N LYS A 317 -14.66 -1.01 18.91
CA LYS A 317 -14.24 -1.58 17.62
C LYS A 317 -13.42 -2.86 17.80
N LEU A 318 -12.63 -3.00 18.87
CA LEU A 318 -11.93 -4.24 19.21
C LEU A 318 -12.85 -5.37 19.73
N GLY A 319 -14.13 -5.08 19.94
CA GLY A 319 -15.13 -6.05 20.41
C GLY A 319 -15.06 -6.34 21.91
N MET A 320 -14.34 -5.53 22.70
CA MET A 320 -14.08 -5.81 24.12
C MET A 320 -15.34 -5.78 25.01
N PHE A 321 -16.42 -5.16 24.53
CA PHE A 321 -17.70 -5.02 25.24
C PHE A 321 -18.82 -5.91 24.67
N ASP A 322 -18.52 -6.73 23.66
CA ASP A 322 -19.50 -7.60 23.00
C ASP A 322 -19.33 -9.06 23.48
N SER A 323 -20.41 -9.84 23.39
CA SER A 323 -20.36 -11.25 23.81
C SER A 323 -19.36 -12.04 22.95
N PHE A 324 -18.81 -13.11 23.52
CA PHE A 324 -17.75 -13.90 22.89
C PHE A 324 -18.09 -14.30 21.45
N GLU A 325 -19.30 -14.78 21.24
CA GLU A 325 -19.79 -15.34 19.98
C GLU A 325 -20.04 -14.27 18.91
N LYS A 326 -20.17 -13.00 19.30
CA LYS A 326 -20.46 -11.89 18.38
C LYS A 326 -19.20 -11.30 17.73
N VAL A 327 -18.00 -11.61 18.22
CA VAL A 327 -16.74 -11.07 17.68
C VAL A 327 -15.98 -12.20 17.00
N PRO A 328 -15.94 -12.26 15.66
CA PRO A 328 -15.38 -13.40 14.92
C PRO A 328 -13.92 -13.73 15.27
N TYR A 329 -13.11 -12.69 15.55
CA TYR A 329 -11.69 -12.86 15.91
C TYR A 329 -11.45 -13.56 17.26
N ASN A 330 -12.49 -13.76 18.07
CA ASN A 330 -12.39 -14.54 19.31
C ASN A 330 -12.19 -16.05 19.08
N PHE A 331 -12.49 -16.54 17.87
CA PHE A 331 -12.36 -17.96 17.52
C PHE A 331 -10.98 -18.33 16.95
N ILE A 332 -10.07 -17.36 16.82
CA ILE A 332 -8.69 -17.62 16.38
C ILE A 332 -7.99 -18.44 17.48
N PRO A 333 -7.52 -19.67 17.18
CA PRO A 333 -6.97 -20.58 18.17
C PRO A 333 -5.50 -20.27 18.47
N SER A 334 -5.02 -20.66 19.66
CA SER A 334 -3.61 -20.51 20.05
C SER A 334 -2.64 -21.30 19.17
N SER A 335 -3.11 -22.33 18.44
CA SER A 335 -2.30 -23.13 17.52
C SER A 335 -1.82 -22.38 16.28
N ILE A 336 -2.31 -21.16 16.04
CA ILE A 336 -1.84 -20.32 14.94
C ILE A 336 -0.50 -19.64 15.25
N VAL A 337 -0.16 -19.48 16.54
CA VAL A 337 1.07 -18.84 17.00
C VAL A 337 2.28 -19.65 16.56
N ASP A 338 3.16 -19.01 15.78
CA ASP A 338 4.33 -19.61 15.14
C ASP A 338 4.03 -20.93 14.42
N CYS A 339 2.88 -21.03 13.75
CA CYS A 339 2.46 -22.24 13.07
C CYS A 339 3.27 -22.49 11.78
N PRO A 340 3.31 -23.73 11.24
CA PRO A 340 4.10 -24.05 10.04
C PRO A 340 3.82 -23.16 8.82
N VAL A 341 2.58 -22.67 8.67
CA VAL A 341 2.21 -21.75 7.58
C VAL A 341 2.89 -20.39 7.76
N HIS A 342 2.92 -19.85 8.99
CA HIS A 342 3.59 -18.59 9.28
C HIS A 342 5.12 -18.73 9.19
N ARG A 343 5.68 -19.87 9.62
CA ARG A 343 7.12 -20.17 9.45
C ARG A 343 7.52 -20.24 7.97
N HIS A 344 6.67 -20.83 7.14
CA HIS A 344 6.88 -20.82 5.69
C HIS A 344 6.81 -19.40 5.10
N LEU A 345 5.85 -18.59 5.56
CA LEU A 345 5.76 -17.18 5.18
C LEU A 345 7.02 -16.40 5.60
N ALA A 346 7.55 -16.63 6.80
CA ALA A 346 8.80 -15.99 7.24
C ALA A 346 10.00 -16.38 6.34
N LEU A 347 10.07 -17.63 5.90
CA LEU A 347 11.09 -18.08 4.92
C LEU A 347 10.89 -17.42 3.55
N GLU A 348 9.65 -17.36 3.05
CA GLU A 348 9.31 -16.66 1.81
C GLU A 348 9.72 -15.18 1.87
N THR A 349 9.38 -14.49 2.96
CA THR A 349 9.74 -13.09 3.17
C THR A 349 11.25 -12.89 3.27
N ALA A 350 11.96 -13.75 4.00
CA ALA A 350 13.42 -13.68 4.10
C ALA A 350 14.11 -13.88 2.73
N ARG A 351 13.61 -14.80 1.91
CA ARG A 351 14.09 -15.00 0.52
C ARG A 351 13.85 -13.77 -0.34
N GLU A 352 12.65 -13.22 -0.32
CA GLU A 352 12.31 -12.02 -1.09
C GLU A 352 13.06 -10.76 -0.64
N SER A 353 13.50 -10.68 0.62
CA SER A 353 14.22 -9.53 1.19
C SER A 353 15.72 -9.50 0.91
N ILE A 354 16.34 -10.65 0.61
CA ILE A 354 17.79 -10.73 0.37
C ILE A 354 18.12 -10.02 -0.95
N VAL A 355 19.05 -9.07 -0.88
CA VAL A 355 19.53 -8.32 -2.04
C VAL A 355 20.89 -8.86 -2.46
N LEU A 356 20.99 -9.31 -3.72
CA LEU A 356 22.28 -9.66 -4.32
C LEU A 356 22.94 -8.36 -4.82
N LEU A 357 23.94 -7.87 -4.10
CA LEU A 357 24.62 -6.62 -4.44
C LEU A 357 25.71 -6.79 -5.50
N LYS A 358 26.39 -7.94 -5.49
CA LYS A 358 27.45 -8.25 -6.44
C LYS A 358 27.50 -9.74 -6.73
N ASN A 359 27.79 -10.11 -7.97
CA ASN A 359 28.04 -11.50 -8.37
C ASN A 359 28.93 -11.60 -9.63
N ASP A 360 30.22 -11.88 -9.44
CA ASP A 360 31.19 -12.12 -10.51
C ASP A 360 31.19 -13.60 -10.93
N ASP A 361 30.03 -14.10 -11.37
CA ASP A 361 29.76 -15.49 -11.79
C ASP A 361 30.10 -16.57 -10.74
N LEU A 362 30.09 -16.20 -9.44
CA LEU A 362 30.35 -17.16 -8.36
C LEU A 362 29.07 -17.90 -7.94
N LEU A 363 27.97 -17.16 -7.78
CA LEU A 363 26.68 -17.69 -7.36
C LEU A 363 25.76 -17.96 -8.57
N PRO A 364 24.86 -18.96 -8.48
CA PRO A 364 24.72 -19.91 -7.37
C PRO A 364 25.78 -21.02 -7.38
N LEU A 365 26.19 -21.46 -6.18
CA LEU A 365 27.13 -22.56 -6.01
C LEU A 365 26.52 -23.88 -6.47
N LYS A 366 27.34 -24.67 -7.16
CA LYS A 366 27.00 -26.03 -7.57
C LYS A 366 27.51 -27.01 -6.52
N ARG A 367 26.59 -27.63 -5.77
CA ARG A 367 26.90 -28.55 -4.66
C ARG A 367 27.90 -29.64 -5.06
N GLU A 368 27.81 -30.14 -6.29
CA GLU A 368 28.68 -31.18 -6.84
C GLU A 368 30.13 -30.73 -7.09
N LYS A 369 30.43 -29.42 -7.02
CA LYS A 369 31.76 -28.85 -7.26
C LYS A 369 32.50 -28.44 -5.99
N ILE A 370 31.89 -28.61 -4.83
CA ILE A 370 32.44 -28.18 -3.53
C ILE A 370 32.30 -29.31 -2.51
N HIS A 371 33.27 -29.41 -1.62
CA HIS A 371 33.32 -30.40 -0.55
C HIS A 371 33.40 -29.76 0.83
N SER A 372 33.77 -28.48 0.91
CA SER A 372 33.98 -27.78 2.18
C SER A 372 33.67 -26.28 2.11
N ILE A 373 33.03 -25.77 3.14
CA ILE A 373 32.67 -24.34 3.30
C ILE A 373 33.15 -23.86 4.66
N ALA A 374 33.91 -22.77 4.67
CA ALA A 374 34.22 -22.01 5.88
C ALA A 374 33.19 -20.87 6.05
N VAL A 375 32.48 -20.82 7.17
CA VAL A 375 31.55 -19.73 7.51
C VAL A 375 32.20 -18.87 8.61
N ILE A 376 32.76 -17.73 8.23
CA ILE A 376 33.63 -16.93 9.10
C ILE A 376 33.00 -15.57 9.38
N GLY A 377 32.92 -15.18 10.65
CA GLY A 377 32.52 -13.82 11.04
C GLY A 377 31.84 -13.75 12.40
N PRO A 378 31.84 -12.59 13.06
CA PRO A 378 31.49 -12.45 14.49
C PRO A 378 30.06 -12.90 14.81
N LYS A 379 29.19 -12.94 13.80
CA LYS A 379 27.77 -13.29 13.90
C LYS A 379 27.34 -14.44 12.98
N ALA A 380 28.31 -15.25 12.52
CA ALA A 380 28.04 -16.38 11.62
C ALA A 380 27.10 -17.44 12.21
N ASP A 381 27.23 -17.75 13.51
CA ASP A 381 26.40 -18.71 14.24
C ASP A 381 25.63 -18.02 15.39
N ASP A 382 24.95 -16.91 15.08
CA ASP A 382 24.15 -16.15 16.02
C ASP A 382 22.71 -16.02 15.51
N GLU A 383 21.74 -16.56 16.25
CA GLU A 383 20.30 -16.44 15.94
C GLU A 383 19.69 -15.13 16.44
N LEU A 384 20.31 -14.48 17.42
CA LEU A 384 19.81 -13.26 18.05
C LEU A 384 19.94 -12.08 17.09
N VAL A 385 21.08 -11.97 16.41
CA VAL A 385 21.34 -10.88 15.46
C VAL A 385 20.26 -10.84 14.38
N LEU A 386 19.75 -12.00 13.91
CA LEU A 386 18.78 -12.08 12.81
C LEU A 386 17.45 -11.38 13.12
N ARG A 387 17.17 -11.13 14.40
CA ARG A 387 15.87 -10.67 14.88
C ARG A 387 15.74 -9.14 14.90
N GLY A 388 16.80 -8.36 14.68
CA GLY A 388 16.75 -6.90 14.88
C GLY A 388 16.27 -6.55 16.30
N ASN A 389 15.42 -5.53 16.45
CA ASN A 389 14.76 -5.16 17.71
C ASN A 389 13.23 -5.27 17.60
N TYR A 390 12.50 -5.15 18.72
CA TYR A 390 11.03 -5.23 18.77
C TYR A 390 10.43 -6.57 18.30
N TYR A 391 11.08 -7.69 18.66
CA TYR A 391 10.72 -9.04 18.23
C TYR A 391 10.00 -9.88 19.31
N GLY A 392 9.41 -11.00 18.88
CA GLY A 392 8.94 -12.09 19.75
C GLY A 392 9.92 -13.27 19.75
N GLU A 393 9.60 -14.35 20.46
CA GLU A 393 10.48 -15.53 20.49
C GLU A 393 10.09 -16.56 19.41
N PRO A 394 10.94 -16.89 18.43
CA PRO A 394 10.61 -17.95 17.49
C PRO A 394 10.70 -19.33 18.17
N VAL A 395 9.88 -20.30 17.76
CA VAL A 395 10.02 -21.71 18.21
C VAL A 395 11.23 -22.36 17.54
N GLU A 396 11.49 -21.98 16.28
CA GLU A 396 12.58 -22.48 15.46
C GLU A 396 13.24 -21.30 14.74
N ALA A 397 14.56 -21.16 14.87
CA ALA A 397 15.37 -20.19 14.15
C ALA A 397 16.66 -20.85 13.62
N TYR A 398 17.25 -20.26 12.57
CA TYR A 398 18.44 -20.78 11.92
C TYR A 398 19.46 -19.67 11.69
N SER A 399 20.61 -19.74 12.37
CA SER A 399 21.78 -18.88 12.10
C SER A 399 22.27 -19.06 10.66
N ILE A 400 23.12 -18.15 10.16
CA ILE A 400 23.68 -18.29 8.80
C ILE A 400 24.44 -19.61 8.66
N TYR A 401 25.25 -19.98 9.66
CA TYR A 401 25.94 -21.27 9.71
C TYR A 401 24.96 -22.45 9.68
N GLN A 402 23.97 -22.48 10.57
CA GLN A 402 22.99 -23.57 10.64
C GLN A 402 22.22 -23.69 9.32
N GLY A 403 21.80 -22.59 8.72
CA GLY A 403 21.12 -22.58 7.44
C GLY A 403 21.96 -23.15 6.30
N LEU A 404 23.26 -22.82 6.26
CA LEU A 404 24.20 -23.41 5.30
C LEU A 404 24.42 -24.90 5.54
N VAL A 405 24.47 -25.37 6.79
CA VAL A 405 24.52 -26.80 7.11
C VAL A 405 23.27 -27.51 6.54
N GLU A 406 22.08 -26.96 6.78
CA GLU A 406 20.82 -27.55 6.30
C GLU A 406 20.70 -27.55 4.77
N ARG A 407 21.18 -26.49 4.09
CA ARG A 407 21.04 -26.33 2.63
C ARG A 407 22.17 -26.94 1.81
N SER A 408 23.36 -27.10 2.36
CA SER A 408 24.53 -27.61 1.62
C SER A 408 24.39 -29.08 1.20
N GLY A 409 23.71 -29.89 2.03
CA GLY A 409 23.58 -31.32 1.83
C GLY A 409 24.69 -32.10 2.56
N LYS A 410 24.48 -33.42 2.71
CA LYS A 410 25.25 -34.25 3.66
C LYS A 410 26.72 -34.48 3.28
N ASP A 411 27.08 -34.23 2.02
CA ASP A 411 28.41 -34.53 1.48
C ASP A 411 29.37 -33.32 1.54
N ILE A 412 28.89 -32.15 1.99
CA ILE A 412 29.69 -30.92 2.12
C ILE A 412 29.99 -30.67 3.59
N CYS A 413 31.27 -30.51 3.94
CA CYS A 413 31.69 -30.17 5.29
C CYS A 413 31.59 -28.65 5.52
N VAL A 414 30.62 -28.21 6.33
CA VAL A 414 30.49 -26.81 6.71
C VAL A 414 31.04 -26.61 8.13
N LYS A 415 31.97 -25.67 8.28
CA LYS A 415 32.59 -25.30 9.57
C LYS A 415 32.49 -23.81 9.79
N THR A 416 32.43 -23.38 11.04
CA THR A 416 32.33 -21.96 11.39
C THR A 416 33.36 -21.54 12.43
N LEU A 417 33.80 -20.28 12.32
CA LEU A 417 34.59 -19.57 13.33
C LEU A 417 34.18 -18.10 13.36
N PRO A 418 34.22 -17.43 14.53
CA PRO A 418 33.92 -16.00 14.60
C PRO A 418 34.98 -15.14 13.91
N GLY A 419 36.27 -15.52 14.02
CA GLY A 419 37.42 -14.83 13.43
C GLY A 419 37.77 -13.47 14.03
N CYS A 420 36.78 -12.70 14.50
CA CYS A 420 36.95 -11.48 15.28
C CYS A 420 35.75 -11.25 16.21
N ASP A 421 35.88 -10.25 17.09
CA ASP A 421 34.77 -9.72 17.88
C ASP A 421 34.16 -8.51 17.15
N LEU A 422 32.86 -8.27 17.33
CA LEU A 422 32.14 -7.19 16.64
C LEU A 422 32.61 -5.78 17.06
N THR A 423 33.12 -5.63 18.29
CA THR A 423 33.48 -4.35 18.91
C THR A 423 34.97 -4.17 19.15
N SER A 424 35.74 -5.27 19.15
CA SER A 424 37.16 -5.25 19.50
C SER A 424 38.06 -4.97 18.30
N ASP A 425 39.16 -4.24 18.56
CA ASP A 425 40.25 -4.07 17.59
C ASP A 425 41.28 -5.22 17.64
N SER A 426 40.98 -6.33 18.33
CA SER A 426 41.90 -7.45 18.49
C SER A 426 41.89 -8.38 17.28
N GLN A 427 43.07 -8.62 16.70
CA GLN A 427 43.26 -9.57 15.58
C GLN A 427 43.72 -10.97 16.04
N LYS A 428 43.61 -11.28 17.35
CA LYS A 428 44.20 -12.50 17.94
C LYS A 428 43.65 -13.81 17.37
N ASP A 429 42.44 -13.79 16.82
CA ASP A 429 41.71 -14.97 16.33
C ASP A 429 41.81 -15.13 14.79
N PHE A 430 42.59 -14.26 14.12
CA PHE A 430 42.73 -14.26 12.65
C PHE A 430 43.41 -15.53 12.16
N ASP A 431 44.49 -15.98 12.82
CA ASP A 431 45.27 -17.15 12.38
C ASP A 431 44.40 -18.42 12.27
N GLU A 432 43.45 -18.61 13.20
CA GLU A 432 42.54 -19.76 13.17
C GLU A 432 41.53 -19.66 12.02
N ALA A 433 40.99 -18.46 11.78
CA ALA A 433 40.08 -18.18 10.67
C ALA A 433 40.77 -18.36 9.30
N ILE A 434 42.01 -17.86 9.15
CA ILE A 434 42.83 -18.03 7.95
C ILE A 434 43.07 -19.51 7.68
N ASN A 435 43.49 -20.28 8.70
CA ASN A 435 43.72 -21.72 8.56
C ASN A 435 42.43 -22.46 8.15
N LEU A 436 41.27 -22.09 8.69
CA LEU A 436 39.99 -22.67 8.27
C LEU A 436 39.67 -22.34 6.80
N ALA A 437 39.91 -21.10 6.36
CA ALA A 437 39.71 -20.69 4.98
C ALA A 437 40.64 -21.45 4.02
N GLU A 438 41.94 -21.56 4.31
CA GLU A 438 42.91 -22.28 3.48
C GLU A 438 42.52 -23.76 3.26
N ASN A 439 41.91 -24.38 4.27
CA ASN A 439 41.44 -25.77 4.24
C ASN A 439 40.00 -25.96 3.73
N SER A 440 39.37 -24.91 3.21
CA SER A 440 38.02 -24.96 2.64
C SER A 440 38.02 -24.64 1.14
N ASP A 441 37.01 -25.07 0.39
CA ASP A 441 36.90 -24.78 -1.05
C ASP A 441 36.42 -23.34 -1.29
N ILE A 442 35.58 -22.84 -0.38
CA ILE A 442 34.97 -21.52 -0.44
C ILE A 442 34.75 -20.97 0.97
N VAL A 443 34.76 -19.64 1.10
CA VAL A 443 34.47 -18.93 2.34
C VAL A 443 33.16 -18.14 2.20
N VAL A 444 32.27 -18.28 3.18
CA VAL A 444 31.14 -17.38 3.42
C VAL A 444 31.53 -16.48 4.59
N MET A 445 31.81 -15.22 4.30
CA MET A 445 32.11 -14.19 5.30
C MET A 445 30.80 -13.59 5.80
N VAL A 446 30.55 -13.57 7.11
CA VAL A 446 29.33 -13.02 7.73
C VAL A 446 29.71 -11.80 8.57
N LEU A 447 29.57 -10.61 8.00
CA LEU A 447 29.99 -9.35 8.61
C LEU A 447 28.79 -8.40 8.74
N GLY A 448 28.97 -7.28 9.44
CA GLY A 448 27.95 -6.25 9.50
C GLY A 448 27.87 -5.58 10.87
N LEU A 449 26.65 -5.34 11.31
CA LEU A 449 26.28 -4.68 12.55
C LEU A 449 25.54 -5.64 13.49
N SER A 450 25.01 -5.07 14.56
CA SER A 450 24.01 -5.71 15.42
C SER A 450 23.21 -4.62 16.15
N GLN A 451 22.23 -5.05 16.93
CA GLN A 451 21.42 -4.25 17.85
C GLN A 451 22.27 -3.40 18.81
N LEU A 452 23.53 -3.76 19.01
CA LEU A 452 24.47 -3.02 19.84
C LEU A 452 24.88 -1.69 19.18
N PHE A 453 25.09 -1.69 17.86
CA PHE A 453 25.56 -0.53 17.10
C PHE A 453 24.43 0.31 16.51
N GLU A 454 23.27 -0.30 16.29
CA GLU A 454 22.10 0.35 15.75
C GLU A 454 20.85 -0.16 16.48
N GLY A 455 20.07 0.77 17.00
CA GLY A 455 18.78 0.50 17.64
C GLY A 455 18.27 1.75 18.35
N GLU A 456 17.25 1.58 19.18
CA GLU A 456 16.86 2.63 20.10
C GLU A 456 17.94 2.78 21.19
N GLU A 457 18.49 3.99 21.36
CA GLU A 457 19.55 4.20 22.34
C GLU A 457 19.12 3.71 23.73
N GLY A 458 19.99 2.92 24.36
CA GLY A 458 19.79 2.39 25.70
C GLY A 458 18.95 1.10 25.77
N GLN A 459 18.45 0.60 24.63
CA GLN A 459 17.67 -0.64 24.56
C GLN A 459 18.53 -1.87 24.90
N GLU A 460 18.07 -2.67 25.86
CA GLU A 460 18.71 -3.95 26.24
C GLU A 460 18.27 -5.13 25.36
N GLU A 461 17.06 -5.08 24.79
CA GLU A 461 16.55 -6.15 23.92
C GLU A 461 17.43 -6.35 22.69
N GLY A 462 17.69 -7.62 22.35
CA GLY A 462 18.55 -7.96 21.20
C GLY A 462 20.04 -7.91 21.50
N ASN A 463 20.45 -7.52 22.72
CA ASN A 463 21.84 -7.46 23.15
C ASN A 463 22.16 -8.54 24.20
N LEU A 464 23.45 -8.79 24.43
CA LEU A 464 23.86 -9.68 25.50
C LEU A 464 23.51 -9.08 26.88
N PRO A 465 23.31 -9.91 27.92
CA PRO A 465 22.99 -9.41 29.25
C PRO A 465 23.99 -8.36 29.76
N GLY A 466 23.51 -7.16 30.05
CA GLY A 466 24.31 -6.02 30.53
C GLY A 466 24.78 -5.07 29.43
N GLU A 467 24.55 -5.39 28.17
CA GLU A 467 24.80 -4.50 27.03
C GLU A 467 23.53 -3.74 26.63
N ARG A 468 23.73 -2.58 26.00
CA ARG A 468 22.67 -1.69 25.54
C ARG A 468 23.05 -1.08 24.21
N SER A 469 22.08 -0.94 23.32
CA SER A 469 22.27 -0.27 22.03
C SER A 469 22.89 1.12 22.22
N PHE A 470 23.91 1.43 21.42
CA PHE A 470 24.56 2.73 21.34
C PHE A 470 23.68 3.79 20.66
N GLY A 471 22.56 3.38 20.04
CA GLY A 471 21.71 4.28 19.28
C GLY A 471 22.30 4.58 17.91
N ASP A 472 22.64 5.85 17.68
CA ASP A 472 23.12 6.31 16.39
C ASP A 472 24.60 5.98 16.14
N ARG A 473 24.91 5.75 14.87
CA ARG A 473 26.27 5.50 14.40
C ARG A 473 27.00 6.80 14.10
N SER A 474 28.31 6.81 14.33
CA SER A 474 29.20 7.92 13.95
C SER A 474 29.95 7.70 12.63
N SER A 475 30.00 6.46 12.13
CA SER A 475 30.59 6.08 10.84
C SER A 475 29.67 5.13 10.08
N LEU A 476 29.86 5.04 8.75
CA LEU A 476 29.22 4.06 7.89
C LEU A 476 30.03 2.75 7.76
N ASP A 477 31.28 2.72 8.22
CA ASP A 477 32.17 1.56 8.10
C ASP A 477 31.69 0.35 8.93
N LEU A 478 32.25 -0.82 8.61
CA LEU A 478 32.14 -2.01 9.46
C LEU A 478 32.88 -1.78 10.79
N PRO A 479 32.29 -2.13 11.95
CA PRO A 479 32.92 -1.91 13.25
C PRO A 479 34.02 -2.91 13.55
N GLY A 480 34.92 -2.52 14.47
CA GLY A 480 36.05 -3.33 14.92
C GLY A 480 37.04 -3.61 13.78
N VAL A 481 37.60 -4.83 13.76
CA VAL A 481 38.56 -5.28 12.75
C VAL A 481 37.96 -6.19 11.66
N GLN A 482 36.66 -6.03 11.38
CA GLN A 482 35.95 -6.88 10.42
C GLN A 482 36.48 -6.75 8.98
N GLU A 483 36.80 -5.52 8.53
CA GLU A 483 37.35 -5.31 7.19
C GLU A 483 38.78 -5.86 7.09
N GLU A 484 39.59 -5.74 8.14
CA GLU A 484 40.93 -6.34 8.23
C GLU A 484 40.87 -7.87 8.19
N LEU A 485 39.90 -8.47 8.87
CA LEU A 485 39.67 -9.92 8.79
C LEU A 485 39.32 -10.32 7.35
N LEU A 486 38.41 -9.59 6.71
CA LEU A 486 38.04 -9.85 5.31
C LEU A 486 39.24 -9.77 4.36
N LYS A 487 40.10 -8.76 4.54
CA LYS A 487 41.37 -8.60 3.79
C LYS A 487 42.30 -9.80 4.02
N ALA A 488 42.50 -10.22 5.26
CA ALA A 488 43.36 -11.36 5.59
C ALA A 488 42.84 -12.68 4.99
N ILE A 489 41.51 -12.90 5.01
CA ILE A 489 40.91 -14.08 4.37
C ILE A 489 41.03 -14.00 2.85
N HIS A 490 40.87 -12.82 2.25
CA HIS A 490 41.05 -12.63 0.80
C HIS A 490 42.48 -12.98 0.33
N GLU A 491 43.50 -12.69 1.14
CA GLU A 491 44.90 -13.04 0.83
C GLU A 491 45.16 -14.55 0.69
N THR A 492 44.29 -15.40 1.25
CA THR A 492 44.36 -16.87 1.05
C THR A 492 44.06 -17.30 -0.39
N GLY A 493 43.50 -16.41 -1.22
CA GLY A 493 43.12 -16.67 -2.61
C GLY A 493 41.84 -17.51 -2.76
N LYS A 494 41.14 -17.82 -1.67
CA LYS A 494 39.87 -18.55 -1.71
C LYS A 494 38.74 -17.65 -2.23
N PRO A 495 37.77 -18.20 -3.01
CA PRO A 495 36.56 -17.46 -3.35
C PRO A 495 35.80 -17.08 -2.06
N ILE A 496 35.34 -15.84 -2.01
CA ILE A 496 34.57 -15.30 -0.87
C ILE A 496 33.18 -14.90 -1.34
N ILE A 497 32.17 -15.31 -0.57
CA ILE A 497 30.81 -14.75 -0.57
C ILE A 497 30.68 -13.94 0.72
N LEU A 498 30.44 -12.63 0.62
CA LEU A 498 30.14 -11.79 1.76
C LEU A 498 28.63 -11.77 2.01
N VAL A 499 28.21 -12.03 3.23
CA VAL A 499 26.84 -11.90 3.73
C VAL A 499 26.84 -10.80 4.79
N LEU A 500 26.04 -9.77 4.56
CA LEU A 500 25.90 -8.62 5.45
C LEU A 500 24.64 -8.77 6.31
N LEU A 501 24.81 -8.52 7.61
CA LEU A 501 23.72 -8.46 8.60
C LEU A 501 23.70 -7.08 9.25
N ASN A 502 22.79 -6.21 8.81
CA ASN A 502 22.64 -4.84 9.30
C ASN A 502 21.26 -4.27 8.92
N GLY A 503 20.83 -3.21 9.58
CA GLY A 503 19.65 -2.43 9.18
C GLY A 503 20.02 -1.18 8.41
N SER A 504 21.06 -0.47 8.86
CA SER A 504 21.67 0.67 8.18
C SER A 504 22.45 0.25 6.94
N ALA A 505 22.57 1.17 5.98
CA ALA A 505 23.59 1.07 4.94
C ALA A 505 25.01 1.11 5.55
N VAL A 506 25.90 0.25 5.03
CA VAL A 506 27.30 0.15 5.45
C VAL A 506 28.23 0.44 4.28
N ALA A 507 29.27 1.24 4.53
CA ALA A 507 30.29 1.55 3.54
C ALA A 507 31.23 0.34 3.39
N ILE A 508 31.05 -0.42 2.31
CA ILE A 508 31.78 -1.66 2.01
C ILE A 508 32.70 -1.49 0.80
N ASN A 509 33.33 -0.32 0.68
CA ASN A 509 34.11 0.10 -0.49
C ASN A 509 35.15 -0.97 -0.90
N TRP A 510 35.95 -1.44 0.06
CA TRP A 510 36.99 -2.44 -0.21
C TRP A 510 36.39 -3.79 -0.64
N ALA A 511 35.32 -4.24 0.01
CA ALA A 511 34.68 -5.51 -0.32
C ALA A 511 34.06 -5.48 -1.73
N ASN A 512 33.43 -4.37 -2.12
CA ASN A 512 32.87 -4.19 -3.45
C ASN A 512 33.91 -4.37 -4.56
N GLU A 513 35.14 -3.89 -4.35
CA GLU A 513 36.22 -4.02 -5.33
C GLU A 513 36.84 -5.43 -5.35
N ASN A 514 36.94 -6.10 -4.20
CA ASN A 514 37.83 -7.26 -4.04
C ASN A 514 37.09 -8.61 -3.85
N VAL A 515 35.82 -8.61 -3.45
CA VAL A 515 35.03 -9.84 -3.21
C VAL A 515 34.17 -10.17 -4.43
N LYS A 516 33.97 -11.47 -4.70
CA LYS A 516 33.25 -11.96 -5.89
C LYS A 516 31.74 -11.92 -5.77
N ALA A 517 31.19 -12.13 -4.57
CA ALA A 517 29.74 -12.09 -4.36
C ALA A 517 29.40 -11.42 -3.03
N ILE A 518 28.37 -10.58 -3.02
CA ILE A 518 27.91 -9.84 -1.83
C ILE A 518 26.40 -9.97 -1.73
N LEU A 519 25.92 -10.44 -0.59
CA LEU A 519 24.51 -10.52 -0.20
C LEU A 519 24.26 -9.54 0.95
N GLU A 520 23.27 -8.66 0.80
CA GLU A 520 22.68 -7.92 1.91
C GLU A 520 21.47 -8.70 2.40
N ALA A 521 21.58 -9.27 3.61
CA ALA A 521 20.56 -10.11 4.21
C ALA A 521 19.75 -9.37 5.29
N TRP A 522 20.11 -8.13 5.61
CA TRP A 522 19.49 -7.32 6.65
C TRP A 522 19.49 -8.00 8.03
N TYR A 523 18.42 -7.83 8.79
CA TYR A 523 18.02 -8.73 9.87
C TYR A 523 16.89 -9.65 9.37
N PRO A 524 17.22 -10.86 8.87
CA PRO A 524 16.30 -11.67 8.04
C PRO A 524 15.27 -12.50 8.82
N GLY A 525 15.15 -12.33 10.13
CA GLY A 525 14.20 -13.06 10.96
C GLY A 525 14.54 -14.54 11.15
N GLN A 526 13.58 -15.32 11.65
CA GLN A 526 13.84 -16.68 12.14
C GLN A 526 14.33 -17.66 11.06
N ALA A 527 13.94 -17.45 9.81
CA ALA A 527 14.28 -18.33 8.69
C ALA A 527 15.46 -17.80 7.86
N GLY A 528 16.15 -16.75 8.33
CA GLY A 528 17.14 -16.04 7.55
C GLY A 528 18.33 -16.88 7.10
N GLY A 529 18.88 -17.72 7.97
CA GLY A 529 19.96 -18.64 7.58
C GLY A 529 19.55 -19.59 6.46
N LEU A 530 18.33 -20.12 6.51
CA LEU A 530 17.80 -20.99 5.46
C LEU A 530 17.65 -20.25 4.13
N ALA A 531 17.16 -19.00 4.16
CA ALA A 531 17.00 -18.16 2.99
C ALA A 531 18.35 -17.80 2.34
N VAL A 532 19.36 -17.46 3.14
CA VAL A 532 20.74 -17.23 2.66
C VAL A 532 21.31 -18.49 2.01
N GLY A 533 21.10 -19.66 2.63
CA GLY A 533 21.48 -20.93 2.03
C GLY A 533 20.76 -21.20 0.70
N ASP A 534 19.44 -20.93 0.63
CA ASP A 534 18.65 -21.11 -0.60
C ASP A 534 19.19 -20.24 -1.74
N VAL A 535 19.56 -18.99 -1.46
CA VAL A 535 20.20 -18.09 -2.43
C VAL A 535 21.56 -18.65 -2.84
N ILE A 536 22.46 -18.91 -1.89
CA ILE A 536 23.85 -19.36 -2.18
C ILE A 536 23.88 -20.61 -3.07
N PHE A 537 22.97 -21.57 -2.87
CA PHE A 537 22.91 -22.79 -3.67
C PHE A 537 21.98 -22.72 -4.88
N GLY A 538 21.29 -21.60 -5.10
CA GLY A 538 20.37 -21.40 -6.22
C GLY A 538 19.06 -22.16 -6.13
N ASP A 539 18.66 -22.55 -4.91
CA ASP A 539 17.30 -23.05 -4.63
C ASP A 539 16.28 -21.89 -4.63
N TYR A 540 16.77 -20.65 -4.54
CA TYR A 540 16.02 -19.43 -4.74
C TYR A 540 16.83 -18.44 -5.59
N ASN A 541 16.16 -17.77 -6.54
CA ASN A 541 16.73 -16.66 -7.30
C ASN A 541 16.45 -15.35 -6.54
N PRO A 542 17.47 -14.61 -6.04
CA PRO A 542 17.26 -13.41 -5.25
C PRO A 542 16.53 -12.32 -6.04
N THR A 543 15.62 -11.63 -5.35
CA THR A 543 14.72 -10.61 -5.93
C THR A 543 14.70 -9.30 -5.15
N GLY A 544 15.39 -9.24 -4.00
CA GLY A 544 15.36 -8.08 -3.14
C GLY A 544 16.00 -6.87 -3.82
N LYS A 545 15.49 -5.68 -3.49
CA LYS A 545 15.98 -4.39 -3.99
C LYS A 545 16.23 -3.45 -2.82
N LEU A 546 17.30 -2.67 -2.86
CA LEU A 546 17.68 -1.78 -1.77
C LEU A 546 16.60 -0.72 -1.48
N PRO A 547 16.08 -0.60 -0.25
CA PRO A 547 15.18 0.47 0.15
C PRO A 547 15.92 1.73 0.65
N VAL A 548 17.26 1.74 0.60
CA VAL A 548 18.15 2.85 1.00
C VAL A 548 19.35 2.94 0.08
N THR A 549 19.94 4.13 -0.02
CA THR A 549 21.17 4.39 -0.76
C THR A 549 22.40 3.98 0.05
N PHE A 550 23.37 3.30 -0.59
CA PHE A 550 24.66 2.96 0.02
C PHE A 550 25.71 4.00 -0.37
N TYR A 551 26.11 4.82 0.59
CA TYR A 551 27.08 5.90 0.42
C TYR A 551 28.53 5.40 0.54
N GLN A 552 29.47 6.13 -0.04
CA GLN A 552 30.90 5.80 0.05
C GLN A 552 31.51 6.21 1.38
N ASP A 553 31.21 7.41 1.86
CA ASP A 553 31.78 7.97 3.08
C ASP A 553 30.70 8.72 3.89
N VAL A 554 30.82 8.69 5.22
CA VAL A 554 29.98 9.49 6.12
C VAL A 554 30.15 11.01 5.87
N ASN A 555 31.31 11.43 5.38
CA ASN A 555 31.64 12.82 5.07
C ASN A 555 30.96 13.33 3.79
N ASP A 556 30.39 12.45 2.97
CA ASP A 556 29.55 12.85 1.84
C ASP A 556 28.19 13.38 2.30
N LEU A 557 27.82 13.12 3.56
CA LEU A 557 26.53 13.48 4.12
C LEU A 557 26.60 14.78 4.95
N PRO A 558 25.55 15.61 4.91
CA PRO A 558 25.42 16.76 5.80
C PRO A 558 25.52 16.40 7.29
N PRO A 559 25.74 17.38 8.19
CA PRO A 559 25.71 17.15 9.64
C PRO A 559 24.42 16.42 10.06
N PHE A 560 24.53 15.44 10.97
CA PHE A 560 23.39 14.60 11.34
C PHE A 560 22.19 15.38 11.93
N ARG A 561 22.47 16.50 12.60
CA ARG A 561 21.43 17.40 13.16
C ARG A 561 20.80 18.34 12.12
N ASP A 562 21.35 18.41 10.91
CA ASP A 562 20.71 19.12 9.79
C ASP A 562 19.58 18.25 9.25
N TYR A 563 18.37 18.78 9.38
CA TYR A 563 17.12 18.12 9.05
C TYR A 563 16.56 18.52 7.68
N SER A 564 17.26 19.39 6.95
CA SER A 564 16.97 19.63 5.53
C SER A 564 17.22 18.36 4.71
N MET A 565 16.51 18.25 3.59
CA MET A 565 16.68 17.12 2.68
C MET A 565 17.81 17.31 1.65
N ALA A 566 18.45 18.48 1.63
CA ALA A 566 19.55 18.76 0.71
C ALA A 566 20.69 17.74 0.90
N GLU A 567 21.20 17.18 -0.21
CA GLU A 567 22.24 16.14 -0.20
C GLU A 567 21.91 14.89 0.65
N ARG A 568 20.61 14.56 0.78
CA ARG A 568 20.13 13.35 1.47
C ARG A 568 19.38 12.44 0.51
N THR A 569 19.46 11.13 0.74
CA THR A 569 18.74 10.08 -0.02
C THR A 569 19.04 10.12 -1.53
N TYR A 570 18.54 9.16 -2.31
CA TYR A 570 18.62 9.25 -3.77
C TYR A 570 17.91 10.49 -4.35
N ARG A 571 16.95 11.05 -3.60
CA ARG A 571 16.12 12.17 -4.05
C ARG A 571 16.88 13.49 -4.13
N TYR A 572 17.96 13.67 -3.39
CA TYR A 572 18.68 14.95 -3.35
C TYR A 572 20.21 14.82 -3.32
N PHE A 573 20.75 13.64 -3.04
CA PHE A 573 22.19 13.42 -3.07
C PHE A 573 22.73 13.48 -4.49
N THR A 574 23.80 14.25 -4.68
CA THR A 574 24.46 14.43 -5.98
C THR A 574 25.85 13.79 -6.05
N GLY A 575 26.35 13.28 -4.92
CA GLY A 575 27.65 12.61 -4.83
C GLY A 575 27.64 11.17 -5.35
N LYS A 576 28.78 10.50 -5.18
CA LYS A 576 28.99 9.13 -5.66
C LYS A 576 28.45 8.10 -4.67
N THR A 577 27.70 7.12 -5.18
CA THR A 577 27.16 6.01 -4.37
C THR A 577 27.94 4.72 -4.62
N ILE A 578 27.93 3.79 -3.65
CA ILE A 578 28.35 2.41 -3.89
C ILE A 578 27.24 1.69 -4.65
N TYR A 579 26.02 1.74 -4.10
CA TYR A 579 24.81 1.19 -4.71
C TYR A 579 23.66 2.20 -4.56
N PRO A 580 22.92 2.49 -5.64
CA PRO A 580 21.79 3.41 -5.57
C PRO A 580 20.56 2.76 -4.92
N PHE A 581 19.63 3.58 -4.46
CA PHE A 581 18.29 3.13 -4.06
C PHE A 581 17.64 2.28 -5.17
N GLY A 582 16.90 1.26 -4.76
CA GLY A 582 16.22 0.33 -5.66
C GLY A 582 17.10 -0.73 -6.30
N TYR A 583 18.43 -0.70 -6.11
CA TYR A 583 19.35 -1.67 -6.74
C TYR A 583 19.27 -3.08 -6.16
N GLY A 584 19.47 -4.09 -7.00
CA GLY A 584 19.62 -5.49 -6.59
C GLY A 584 19.63 -6.44 -7.79
N LEU A 585 20.59 -7.37 -7.82
CA LEU A 585 20.78 -8.31 -8.91
C LEU A 585 19.88 -9.55 -8.79
N SER A 586 19.75 -10.25 -9.91
CA SER A 586 19.11 -11.56 -10.03
C SER A 586 20.09 -12.58 -10.62
N TYR A 587 19.82 -13.88 -10.46
CA TYR A 587 20.44 -14.92 -11.27
C TYR A 587 19.93 -14.95 -12.72
N SER A 588 18.86 -14.20 -13.01
CA SER A 588 18.44 -13.92 -14.38
C SER A 588 18.88 -12.53 -14.84
N THR A 589 18.63 -12.22 -16.10
CA THR A 589 18.79 -10.86 -16.65
C THR A 589 17.46 -10.39 -17.21
N PHE A 590 17.15 -9.11 -17.04
CA PHE A 590 15.92 -8.51 -17.51
C PHE A 590 16.22 -7.34 -18.41
N LYS A 591 15.44 -7.22 -19.48
CA LYS A 591 15.54 -6.14 -20.45
C LYS A 591 14.27 -5.33 -20.48
N PHE A 592 14.40 -4.04 -20.19
CA PHE A 592 13.38 -3.03 -20.43
C PHE A 592 13.38 -2.62 -21.91
N SER A 593 12.20 -2.53 -22.52
CA SER A 593 12.06 -2.06 -23.90
C SER A 593 10.69 -1.44 -24.13
N LYS A 594 10.54 -0.72 -25.25
CA LYS A 594 9.25 -0.16 -25.69
C LYS A 594 8.57 0.69 -24.60
N LEU A 595 9.32 1.58 -23.94
CA LEU A 595 8.74 2.61 -23.09
C LEU A 595 7.79 3.47 -23.95
N ARG A 596 6.53 3.53 -23.55
CA ARG A 596 5.47 4.25 -24.27
C ARG A 596 4.69 5.13 -23.32
N LEU A 597 4.53 6.38 -23.72
CA LEU A 597 3.61 7.32 -23.13
C LEU A 597 2.31 7.30 -23.92
N TYR A 598 1.18 7.41 -23.21
CA TYR A 598 -0.13 7.56 -23.87
C TYR A 598 -0.25 8.87 -24.65
N ALA A 599 0.21 9.97 -24.06
CA ALA A 599 0.36 11.26 -24.71
C ALA A 599 1.73 11.86 -24.38
N SER A 600 2.26 12.70 -25.27
CA SER A 600 3.47 13.50 -25.02
C SER A 600 3.16 14.83 -24.32
N VAL A 601 1.89 15.24 -24.33
CA VAL A 601 1.36 16.43 -23.66
C VAL A 601 0.03 16.05 -23.00
N ILE A 602 -0.15 16.40 -21.73
CA ILE A 602 -1.39 16.18 -20.99
C ILE A 602 -1.87 17.46 -20.30
N GLY A 603 -3.18 17.59 -20.10
CA GLY A 603 -3.75 18.63 -19.24
C GLY A 603 -3.61 18.30 -17.73
N LEU A 604 -3.84 19.29 -16.87
CA LEU A 604 -3.77 19.14 -15.40
C LEU A 604 -4.74 18.10 -14.80
N ASP A 605 -5.83 17.78 -15.50
CA ASP A 605 -6.83 16.78 -15.07
C ASP A 605 -6.68 15.42 -15.77
N GLU A 606 -5.69 15.27 -16.65
CA GLU A 606 -5.48 14.05 -17.43
C GLU A 606 -4.41 13.15 -16.81
N ILE A 607 -4.67 11.84 -16.77
CA ILE A 607 -3.73 10.85 -16.25
C ILE A 607 -2.73 10.49 -17.34
N GLN A 608 -1.44 10.69 -17.07
CA GLN A 608 -0.38 10.16 -17.91
C GLN A 608 -0.23 8.66 -17.69
N LYS A 609 -0.58 7.86 -18.70
CA LYS A 609 -0.31 6.41 -18.67
C LYS A 609 1.06 6.13 -19.25
N VAL A 610 1.81 5.26 -18.58
CA VAL A 610 3.15 4.85 -18.96
C VAL A 610 3.16 3.34 -19.05
N SER A 611 3.73 2.78 -20.11
CA SER A 611 3.88 1.33 -20.25
C SER A 611 5.28 0.96 -20.70
N VAL A 612 5.78 -0.17 -20.22
CA VAL A 612 7.09 -0.71 -20.58
C VAL A 612 6.98 -2.21 -20.77
N SER A 613 7.71 -2.76 -21.73
CA SER A 613 7.87 -4.20 -21.88
C SER A 613 9.11 -4.67 -21.11
N VAL A 614 8.93 -5.62 -20.21
CA VAL A 614 10.02 -6.28 -19.47
C VAL A 614 10.14 -7.71 -19.96
N THR A 615 11.35 -8.10 -20.35
CA THR A 615 11.64 -9.44 -20.87
C THR A 615 12.69 -10.11 -20.00
N ASN A 616 12.45 -11.34 -19.58
CA ASN A 616 13.50 -12.17 -19.00
C ASN A 616 14.41 -12.67 -20.12
N THR A 617 15.62 -12.13 -20.21
CA THR A 617 16.64 -12.50 -21.19
C THR A 617 17.66 -13.50 -20.66
N GLY A 618 17.54 -13.90 -19.40
CA GLY A 618 18.41 -14.90 -18.79
C GLY A 618 17.99 -16.32 -19.11
N THR A 619 18.56 -17.26 -18.35
CA THR A 619 18.36 -18.71 -18.55
C THR A 619 17.57 -19.37 -17.42
N VAL A 620 17.23 -18.61 -16.38
CA VAL A 620 16.45 -19.05 -15.22
C VAL A 620 15.25 -18.14 -15.04
N GLU A 621 14.16 -18.66 -14.47
CA GLU A 621 13.02 -17.84 -14.08
C GLU A 621 13.39 -16.93 -12.90
N GLY A 622 12.66 -15.82 -12.74
CA GLY A 622 12.88 -14.89 -11.64
C GLY A 622 11.87 -13.76 -11.64
N ASP A 623 11.83 -13.03 -10.53
CA ASP A 623 11.03 -11.82 -10.42
C ASP A 623 11.91 -10.59 -10.64
N GLU A 624 11.34 -9.57 -11.28
CA GLU A 624 11.94 -8.25 -11.43
C GLU A 624 11.01 -7.19 -10.85
N VAL A 625 11.59 -6.14 -10.24
CA VAL A 625 10.87 -4.98 -9.73
C VAL A 625 11.07 -3.83 -10.72
N VAL A 626 10.04 -3.55 -11.50
CA VAL A 626 10.00 -2.41 -12.42
C VAL A 626 9.75 -1.16 -11.61
N GLN A 627 10.62 -0.16 -11.70
CA GLN A 627 10.54 1.06 -10.91
C GLN A 627 10.36 2.26 -11.83
N LEU A 628 9.39 3.13 -11.54
CA LEU A 628 9.12 4.37 -12.28
C LEU A 628 9.48 5.57 -11.42
N TYR A 629 10.36 6.41 -11.96
CA TYR A 629 10.82 7.65 -11.35
C TYR A 629 10.44 8.85 -12.23
N VAL A 630 10.12 9.97 -11.59
CA VAL A 630 9.82 11.24 -12.26
C VAL A 630 10.75 12.34 -11.74
N SER A 631 11.23 13.19 -12.64
CA SER A 631 11.94 14.43 -12.32
C SER A 631 11.31 15.62 -13.05
N ASP A 632 11.24 16.76 -12.37
CA ASP A 632 10.79 18.03 -12.95
C ASP A 632 12.02 18.88 -13.30
N HIS A 633 12.15 19.26 -14.58
CA HIS A 633 13.28 20.04 -15.08
C HIS A 633 13.05 21.54 -15.09
N GLU A 634 11.80 21.98 -14.95
CA GLU A 634 11.40 23.38 -15.11
C GLU A 634 10.79 23.96 -13.84
N ALA A 635 10.88 23.22 -12.74
CA ALA A 635 10.31 23.59 -11.45
C ALA A 635 10.73 25.01 -11.02
N SER A 636 9.74 25.80 -10.59
CA SER A 636 9.98 27.15 -10.06
C SER A 636 10.56 27.16 -8.64
N VAL A 637 10.53 26.01 -7.97
CA VAL A 637 11.04 25.78 -6.61
C VAL A 637 12.01 24.60 -6.59
N PRO A 638 12.89 24.50 -5.58
CA PRO A 638 13.69 23.30 -5.37
C PRO A 638 12.83 22.03 -5.26
N VAL A 639 13.13 21.05 -6.11
CA VAL A 639 12.46 19.74 -6.20
C VAL A 639 13.50 18.61 -6.07
N PRO A 640 13.07 17.37 -5.76
CA PRO A 640 13.91 16.19 -5.85
C PRO A 640 14.56 16.02 -7.23
N ASN A 641 15.77 15.46 -7.26
CA ASN A 641 16.45 14.96 -8.47
C ASN A 641 15.53 13.97 -9.20
N TYR A 642 14.97 13.01 -8.46
CA TYR A 642 13.97 12.06 -8.92
C TYR A 642 13.04 11.71 -7.74
N SER A 643 11.81 11.31 -8.04
CA SER A 643 10.88 10.74 -7.06
C SER A 643 10.27 9.45 -7.61
N LEU A 644 10.28 8.39 -6.80
CA LEU A 644 9.57 7.15 -7.09
C LEU A 644 8.07 7.42 -7.12
N MET A 645 7.43 7.11 -8.25
CA MET A 645 5.99 7.31 -8.46
C MET A 645 5.24 5.99 -8.66
N GLY A 646 5.96 4.89 -8.88
CA GLY A 646 5.35 3.57 -9.03
C GLY A 646 6.38 2.46 -9.06
N PHE A 647 5.97 1.28 -8.64
CA PHE A 647 6.74 0.06 -8.86
C PHE A 647 5.82 -1.15 -9.01
N GLU A 648 6.28 -2.15 -9.75
CA GLU A 648 5.56 -3.42 -9.91
C GLU A 648 6.56 -4.58 -9.91
N LYS A 649 6.35 -5.54 -9.00
CA LYS A 649 7.10 -6.80 -8.97
C LYS A 649 6.42 -7.81 -9.88
N THR A 650 7.17 -8.37 -10.83
CA THR A 650 6.62 -9.25 -11.86
C THR A 650 7.47 -10.50 -12.06
N HIS A 651 6.84 -11.66 -12.07
CA HIS A 651 7.48 -12.95 -12.32
C HIS A 651 7.61 -13.22 -13.81
N LEU A 652 8.77 -13.67 -14.30
CA LEU A 652 8.95 -14.06 -15.70
C LEU A 652 9.77 -15.34 -15.84
N VAL A 653 9.30 -16.27 -16.68
CA VAL A 653 10.11 -17.41 -17.15
C VAL A 653 11.06 -16.99 -18.28
N PRO A 654 12.15 -17.75 -18.58
CA PRO A 654 13.09 -17.39 -19.64
C PRO A 654 12.43 -17.13 -20.99
N GLY A 655 12.72 -15.97 -21.58
CA GLY A 655 12.17 -15.52 -22.87
C GLY A 655 10.76 -14.94 -22.81
N GLU A 656 10.09 -14.95 -21.65
CA GLU A 656 8.79 -14.29 -21.47
C GLU A 656 8.94 -12.77 -21.49
N THR A 657 7.97 -12.09 -22.10
CA THR A 657 7.81 -10.63 -22.04
C THR A 657 6.47 -10.29 -21.41
N LYS A 658 6.49 -9.42 -20.41
CA LYS A 658 5.28 -8.81 -19.81
C LYS A 658 5.25 -7.31 -20.05
N ILE A 659 4.05 -6.74 -20.11
CA ILE A 659 3.86 -5.28 -20.19
C ILE A 659 3.44 -4.82 -18.79
N VAL A 660 4.24 -3.94 -18.21
CA VAL A 660 3.97 -3.27 -16.94
C VAL A 660 3.42 -1.87 -17.22
N GLN A 661 2.43 -1.44 -16.45
CA GLN A 661 1.73 -0.18 -16.66
C GLN A 661 1.65 0.64 -15.38
N PHE A 662 1.90 1.94 -15.52
CA PHE A 662 1.80 2.92 -14.45
C PHE A 662 0.89 4.06 -14.87
N ASN A 663 0.30 4.71 -13.87
CA ASN A 663 -0.49 5.91 -14.02
C ASN A 663 0.14 7.00 -13.18
N ILE A 664 0.32 8.19 -13.75
CA ILE A 664 0.80 9.38 -13.06
C ILE A 664 -0.30 10.42 -13.20
N SER A 665 -0.90 10.80 -12.08
CA SER A 665 -1.79 11.95 -12.02
C SER A 665 -0.95 13.23 -11.85
N PRO A 666 -1.27 14.33 -12.54
CA PRO A 666 -0.63 15.63 -12.27
C PRO A 666 -0.74 16.07 -10.80
N SER A 667 -1.77 15.61 -10.07
CA SER A 667 -1.90 15.86 -8.63
C SER A 667 -0.80 15.21 -7.78
N GLU A 668 -0.10 14.21 -8.31
CA GLU A 668 1.06 13.56 -7.69
C GLU A 668 2.37 14.29 -8.01
N LEU A 669 2.35 15.22 -8.99
CA LEU A 669 3.47 16.07 -9.39
C LEU A 669 3.49 17.42 -8.66
N VAL A 670 2.77 17.52 -7.54
CA VAL A 670 2.63 18.74 -6.77
C VAL A 670 3.99 19.21 -6.23
N CYS A 671 4.32 20.47 -6.52
CA CYS A 671 5.43 21.19 -5.93
C CYS A 671 4.93 21.95 -4.69
N TYR A 672 5.86 22.25 -3.76
CA TYR A 672 5.54 23.03 -2.57
C TYR A 672 6.48 24.23 -2.45
N ASP A 673 5.95 25.41 -2.18
CA ASP A 673 6.76 26.58 -1.85
C ASP A 673 7.36 26.46 -0.43
N GLU A 674 8.07 27.50 0.00
CA GLU A 674 8.73 27.53 1.31
C GLU A 674 7.75 27.54 2.49
N ASP A 675 6.51 28.03 2.28
CA ASP A 675 5.43 28.06 3.26
C ASP A 675 4.63 26.74 3.28
N GLY A 676 4.91 25.83 2.34
CA GLY A 676 4.26 24.53 2.21
C GLY A 676 2.91 24.58 1.49
N TYR A 677 2.64 25.64 0.72
CA TYR A 677 1.50 25.70 -0.19
C TYR A 677 1.79 24.83 -1.42
N GLY A 678 0.92 23.86 -1.67
CA GLY A 678 1.04 22.93 -2.79
C GLY A 678 0.42 23.51 -4.06
N PHE A 679 1.15 23.46 -5.16
CA PHE A 679 0.66 23.83 -6.49
C PHE A 679 1.23 22.89 -7.55
N ILE A 680 0.49 22.71 -8.64
CA ILE A 680 0.95 21.97 -9.81
C ILE A 680 1.32 23.01 -10.85
N GLU A 681 2.54 22.94 -11.36
CA GLU A 681 2.98 23.82 -12.44
C GLU A 681 3.01 23.08 -13.78
N PRO A 682 2.56 23.72 -14.87
CA PRO A 682 2.87 23.27 -16.21
C PRO A 682 4.39 23.19 -16.41
N GLY A 683 4.84 22.17 -17.12
CA GLY A 683 6.27 21.97 -17.31
C GLY A 683 6.59 20.64 -17.96
N ARG A 684 7.89 20.45 -18.23
CA ARG A 684 8.43 19.22 -18.80
C ARG A 684 8.96 18.30 -17.72
N PHE A 685 8.43 17.09 -17.71
CA PHE A 685 8.77 16.04 -16.76
C PHE A 685 9.48 14.90 -17.48
N ASN A 686 10.58 14.44 -16.90
CA ASN A 686 11.27 13.23 -17.36
C ASN A 686 10.75 12.03 -16.58
N ILE A 687 10.46 10.96 -17.30
CA ILE A 687 10.15 9.65 -16.75
C ILE A 687 11.35 8.77 -17.00
N PHE A 688 11.87 8.18 -15.92
CA PHE A 688 12.84 7.11 -15.96
C PHE A 688 12.17 5.81 -15.51
N ILE A 689 12.38 4.72 -16.26
CA ILE A 689 12.02 3.38 -15.85
C ILE A 689 13.24 2.47 -15.88
N GLY A 690 13.46 1.76 -14.77
CA GLY A 690 14.54 0.78 -14.63
C GLY A 690 14.33 -0.13 -13.43
N ASP A 691 15.42 -0.75 -13.00
CA ASP A 691 15.50 -1.67 -11.86
C ASP A 691 16.24 -1.07 -10.66
N HIS A 692 16.50 0.25 -10.69
CA HIS A 692 17.05 1.06 -9.61
C HIS A 692 16.78 2.56 -9.88
N ALA A 693 16.99 3.43 -8.90
CA ALA A 693 16.96 4.87 -9.10
C ALA A 693 18.11 5.35 -10.00
N PRO A 694 17.91 6.39 -10.82
CA PRO A 694 18.99 7.04 -11.56
C PRO A 694 20.11 7.50 -10.62
N SER A 695 21.37 7.29 -11.04
CA SER A 695 22.54 7.76 -10.31
C SER A 695 23.55 8.34 -11.29
N ASN A 696 24.00 9.58 -11.04
CA ASN A 696 24.93 10.29 -11.90
C ASN A 696 26.36 9.74 -11.80
N ASP A 697 26.75 9.21 -10.63
CA ASP A 697 28.04 8.58 -10.37
C ASP A 697 27.85 7.42 -9.40
N CYS A 698 28.26 6.22 -9.82
CA CYS A 698 28.14 4.99 -9.04
C CYS A 698 29.44 4.20 -9.10
N ALA A 699 29.80 3.51 -8.02
CA ALA A 699 30.99 2.67 -7.96
C ALA A 699 30.90 1.44 -8.88
N ILE A 700 29.68 1.03 -9.25
CA ILE A 700 29.42 -0.11 -10.12
C ILE A 700 28.85 0.32 -11.47
N GLN A 701 28.97 -0.58 -12.46
CA GLN A 701 28.25 -0.41 -13.71
C GLN A 701 26.79 -0.80 -13.52
N LEU A 702 25.90 0.13 -13.86
CA LEU A 702 24.45 -0.04 -13.76
C LEU A 702 23.85 -0.50 -15.09
N SER A 703 22.67 -1.11 -15.02
CA SER A 703 21.83 -1.39 -16.19
C SER A 703 21.35 -0.09 -16.83
N ASP A 704 21.20 -0.10 -18.14
CA ASP A 704 20.56 1.02 -18.84
C ASP A 704 19.05 1.00 -18.53
N GLY A 705 18.56 2.10 -17.93
CA GLY A 705 17.13 2.38 -17.87
C GLY A 705 16.59 2.95 -19.19
N LEU A 706 15.28 3.21 -19.22
CA LEU A 706 14.63 3.90 -20.32
C LEU A 706 14.13 5.26 -19.85
N GLU A 707 14.38 6.29 -20.65
CA GLU A 707 13.94 7.65 -20.37
C GLU A 707 13.06 8.21 -21.48
N THR A 708 12.12 9.08 -21.10
CA THR A 708 11.28 9.84 -22.03
C THR A 708 10.73 11.09 -21.35
N LEU A 709 10.35 12.09 -22.13
CA LEU A 709 9.76 13.33 -21.64
C LEU A 709 8.27 13.41 -21.96
N PHE A 710 7.50 14.03 -21.08
CA PHE A 710 6.15 14.51 -21.35
C PHE A 710 5.96 15.93 -20.80
N GLU A 711 4.96 16.64 -21.28
CA GLU A 711 4.64 18.01 -20.89
C GLU A 711 3.26 18.08 -20.23
N VAL A 712 3.13 18.83 -19.14
CA VAL A 712 1.84 19.18 -18.52
C VAL A 712 1.51 20.62 -18.87
N VAL A 713 0.27 20.91 -19.31
CA VAL A 713 -0.20 22.25 -19.69
C VAL A 713 -1.48 22.67 -18.96
N GLU A 714 -1.68 23.99 -18.72
CA GLU A 714 -2.87 24.52 -18.02
C GLU A 714 -4.17 24.30 -18.81
N GLU A 715 -4.15 24.59 -20.10
CA GLU A 715 -5.26 24.37 -21.02
C GLU A 715 -4.71 23.77 -22.32
N LEU A 716 -5.28 22.66 -22.77
CA LEU A 716 -5.02 22.12 -24.11
C LEU A 716 -5.55 23.13 -25.14
N GLN A 717 -4.69 24.03 -25.64
CA GLN A 717 -5.07 24.89 -26.75
C GLN A 717 -5.51 24.01 -27.93
N GLU A 718 -6.71 24.27 -28.47
CA GLU A 718 -7.21 23.62 -29.68
C GLU A 718 -6.13 23.62 -30.78
N LYS A 719 -5.43 22.49 -30.98
CA LYS A 719 -4.82 22.12 -32.27
C LYS A 719 -4.19 20.71 -32.29
N LYS A 720 -4.82 19.86 -33.09
CA LYS A 720 -4.30 19.53 -34.43
C LYS A 720 -2.91 18.87 -34.48
N TYR A 721 -2.68 17.78 -33.75
CA TYR A 721 -1.79 16.69 -34.16
C TYR A 721 -2.20 15.41 -33.43
N ALA A 722 -2.92 14.51 -34.11
CA ALA A 722 -3.13 13.14 -33.62
C ALA A 722 -3.36 12.22 -34.83
N LEU A 723 -2.31 11.47 -35.18
CA LEU A 723 -2.38 10.27 -35.98
C LEU A 723 -1.23 9.39 -35.48
N GLU A 724 -1.53 8.54 -34.50
CA GLU A 724 -1.09 7.14 -34.38
C GLU A 724 -1.64 6.52 -33.08
N LEU A 725 -2.11 5.29 -33.20
CA LEU A 725 -3.08 4.60 -32.33
C LEU A 725 -2.47 3.88 -31.13
N GLY A 726 -3.24 3.74 -30.04
CA GLY A 726 -3.07 2.63 -29.06
C GLY A 726 -3.59 2.88 -27.64
N GLU A 727 -4.90 2.71 -27.42
CA GLU A 727 -5.59 2.64 -26.11
C GLU A 727 -5.37 1.23 -25.48
N GLY A 728 -5.33 0.95 -24.17
CA GLY A 728 -5.49 1.73 -22.93
C GLY A 728 -6.55 1.09 -22.01
N PHE A 729 -6.21 0.74 -20.76
CA PHE A 729 -7.21 0.52 -19.70
C PHE A 729 -6.86 1.32 -18.43
N CYS A 730 -7.75 2.25 -18.06
CA CYS A 730 -8.11 2.62 -16.68
C CYS A 730 -9.62 2.37 -16.59
N ILE A 731 -10.12 1.97 -15.42
CA ILE A 731 -11.51 1.49 -15.15
C ILE A 731 -12.51 2.08 -16.15
N GLU A 732 -12.99 1.21 -17.02
CA GLU A 732 -13.33 1.47 -18.42
C GLU A 732 -14.26 2.67 -18.63
N LYS A 733 -13.69 3.81 -19.00
CA LYS A 733 -14.43 4.74 -19.85
C LYS A 733 -14.61 4.01 -21.18
N LEU A 734 -15.82 3.51 -21.43
CA LEU A 734 -16.12 2.76 -22.64
C LEU A 734 -15.78 3.64 -23.85
N PRO A 735 -14.83 3.27 -24.71
CA PRO A 735 -14.63 3.95 -25.99
C PRO A 735 -15.98 3.97 -26.71
N TYR A 736 -16.37 5.08 -27.35
CA TYR A 736 -17.65 5.14 -28.04
C TYR A 736 -17.57 5.88 -29.36
N LEU A 737 -18.37 5.43 -30.32
CA LEU A 737 -18.67 6.21 -31.51
C LEU A 737 -19.74 7.24 -31.16
N PHE A 738 -19.48 8.51 -31.52
CA PHE A 738 -20.40 9.61 -31.35
C PHE A 738 -20.80 10.17 -32.71
N TYR A 739 -22.09 10.12 -33.01
CA TYR A 739 -22.65 10.65 -34.26
C TYR A 739 -23.65 11.76 -33.94
N LYS A 740 -23.50 12.89 -34.64
CA LYS A 740 -24.46 14.00 -34.64
C LYS A 740 -25.09 14.15 -36.03
N PRO A 741 -26.31 14.70 -36.13
CA PRO A 741 -26.93 14.99 -37.43
C PRO A 741 -26.05 15.92 -38.27
N LYS A 742 -26.01 15.72 -39.60
CA LYS A 742 -25.22 16.57 -40.51
C LYS A 742 -25.79 17.98 -40.62
N THR A 743 -27.10 18.14 -40.45
CA THR A 743 -27.76 19.45 -40.41
C THR A 743 -27.61 20.10 -39.04
N ASN A 744 -27.23 21.38 -39.00
CA ASN A 744 -27.16 22.12 -37.74
C ASN A 744 -28.58 22.36 -37.21
N HIS A 745 -28.85 21.84 -36.01
CA HIS A 745 -30.09 22.07 -35.28
C HIS A 745 -29.85 23.09 -34.16
N THR A 746 -30.76 24.05 -34.01
CA THR A 746 -30.75 25.03 -32.90
C THR A 746 -31.56 24.54 -31.68
N GLU A 747 -32.27 23.43 -31.82
CA GLU A 747 -33.06 22.78 -30.77
C GLU A 747 -32.28 21.65 -30.06
N LYS A 748 -32.74 21.26 -28.87
CA LYS A 748 -32.20 20.11 -28.13
C LYS A 748 -32.47 18.82 -28.90
N LEU A 749 -31.43 18.03 -29.14
CA LEU A 749 -31.49 16.81 -29.95
C LEU A 749 -31.88 15.58 -29.11
N PRO A 750 -32.67 14.64 -29.64
CA PRO A 750 -32.84 13.33 -29.02
C PRO A 750 -31.52 12.55 -28.95
N LEU A 751 -31.40 11.61 -28.01
CA LEU A 751 -30.23 10.72 -27.86
C LEU A 751 -30.64 9.25 -27.99
N ILE A 752 -29.91 8.47 -28.79
CA ILE A 752 -30.02 7.01 -28.86
C ILE A 752 -28.70 6.39 -28.39
N LEU A 753 -28.78 5.56 -27.35
CA LEU A 753 -27.71 4.65 -26.95
C LEU A 753 -27.87 3.32 -27.72
N PHE A 754 -26.87 2.95 -28.51
CA PHE A 754 -26.85 1.70 -29.29
C PHE A 754 -25.84 0.71 -28.67
N LEU A 755 -26.30 -0.49 -28.32
CA LEU A 755 -25.47 -1.56 -27.74
C LEU A 755 -25.26 -2.69 -28.76
N HIS A 756 -23.99 -2.96 -29.07
CA HIS A 756 -23.63 -3.96 -30.08
C HIS A 756 -23.70 -5.42 -29.57
N GLY A 757 -23.64 -6.40 -30.48
CA GLY A 757 -23.64 -7.83 -30.16
C GLY A 757 -22.28 -8.36 -29.67
N MET A 758 -22.25 -9.62 -29.22
CA MET A 758 -21.05 -10.25 -28.64
C MET A 758 -19.86 -10.30 -29.61
N GLY A 759 -20.11 -10.41 -30.91
CA GLY A 759 -19.07 -10.51 -31.94
C GLY A 759 -18.27 -9.23 -32.18
N SER A 760 -18.68 -8.11 -31.57
CA SER A 760 -17.98 -6.82 -31.69
C SER A 760 -17.44 -6.33 -30.35
N ARG A 761 -17.30 -7.22 -29.38
CA ARG A 761 -16.49 -6.91 -28.20
C ARG A 761 -15.02 -6.78 -28.59
N GLY A 762 -14.26 -6.06 -27.79
CA GLY A 762 -12.86 -5.77 -28.08
C GLY A 762 -12.46 -4.41 -27.53
N ASP A 763 -11.29 -3.96 -27.97
CA ASP A 763 -10.60 -2.78 -27.43
C ASP A 763 -10.49 -1.66 -28.48
N ASP A 764 -11.17 -1.81 -29.63
CA ASP A 764 -11.20 -0.81 -30.70
C ASP A 764 -12.58 -0.68 -31.35
N LEU A 765 -12.90 0.52 -31.84
CA LEU A 765 -14.23 0.88 -32.35
C LEU A 765 -14.52 0.36 -33.77
N THR A 766 -13.59 -0.32 -34.44
CA THR A 766 -13.71 -0.69 -35.86
C THR A 766 -14.84 -1.66 -36.10
N SER A 767 -15.00 -2.66 -35.22
CA SER A 767 -16.02 -3.69 -35.36
C SER A 767 -17.44 -3.15 -35.13
N ILE A 768 -17.59 -2.04 -34.38
CA ILE A 768 -18.88 -1.39 -34.15
C ILE A 768 -19.35 -0.67 -35.43
N ARG A 769 -18.43 -0.09 -36.20
CA ARG A 769 -18.72 0.69 -37.43
C ARG A 769 -19.39 -0.12 -38.53
N ILE A 770 -19.32 -1.46 -38.49
CA ILE A 770 -19.78 -2.34 -39.57
C ILE A 770 -21.08 -3.11 -39.25
N GLN A 771 -21.81 -2.73 -38.20
CA GLN A 771 -23.16 -3.25 -37.93
C GLN A 771 -24.12 -2.19 -37.37
N GLY A 772 -25.41 -2.51 -37.36
CA GLY A 772 -26.46 -1.72 -36.71
C GLY A 772 -26.54 -0.27 -37.17
N LEU A 773 -26.88 0.64 -36.25
CA LEU A 773 -27.00 2.07 -36.54
C LEU A 773 -25.68 2.72 -37.00
N PRO A 774 -24.51 2.42 -36.38
CA PRO A 774 -23.23 2.95 -36.85
C PRO A 774 -22.95 2.64 -38.32
N MET A 775 -23.16 1.39 -38.76
CA MET A 775 -22.98 1.01 -40.18
C MET A 775 -23.82 1.85 -41.13
N HIS A 776 -25.06 2.16 -40.76
CA HIS A 776 -25.93 2.94 -41.63
C HIS A 776 -25.41 4.37 -41.77
N ILE A 777 -24.90 4.96 -40.69
CA ILE A 777 -24.32 6.31 -40.67
C ILE A 777 -23.01 6.35 -41.46
N GLU A 778 -22.14 5.35 -41.28
CA GLU A 778 -20.89 5.19 -42.05
C GLU A 778 -21.19 5.01 -43.55
N ASN A 779 -22.30 4.36 -43.89
CA ASN A 779 -22.80 4.23 -45.25
C ASN A 779 -23.63 5.45 -45.73
N GLY A 780 -23.59 6.56 -44.99
CA GLY A 780 -24.10 7.85 -45.41
C GLY A 780 -25.48 8.24 -44.87
N ALA A 781 -26.15 7.38 -44.09
CA ALA A 781 -27.41 7.74 -43.44
C ALA A 781 -27.21 8.95 -42.51
N ASP A 782 -28.25 9.79 -42.44
CA ASP A 782 -28.29 10.95 -41.56
C ASP A 782 -29.54 10.87 -40.71
N TYR A 783 -29.36 10.84 -39.40
CA TYR A 783 -30.43 10.66 -38.43
C TYR A 783 -30.63 11.95 -37.64
N PRO A 784 -31.87 12.41 -37.40
CA PRO A 784 -32.16 13.66 -36.70
C PRO A 784 -32.05 13.51 -35.17
N CYS A 785 -30.99 12.83 -34.70
CA CYS A 785 -30.69 12.60 -33.28
C CYS A 785 -29.19 12.34 -33.09
N ILE A 786 -28.73 12.46 -31.85
CA ILE A 786 -27.40 12.01 -31.44
C ILE A 786 -27.45 10.49 -31.26
N ILE A 787 -26.44 9.79 -31.78
CA ILE A 787 -26.29 8.34 -31.59
C ILE A 787 -24.94 8.09 -30.94
N VAL A 788 -24.96 7.37 -29.81
CA VAL A 788 -23.78 6.97 -29.05
C VAL A 788 -23.70 5.45 -29.05
N SER A 789 -22.55 4.92 -29.45
CA SER A 789 -22.32 3.47 -29.55
C SER A 789 -21.02 3.08 -28.82
N PRO A 790 -21.10 2.72 -27.52
CA PRO A 790 -19.93 2.31 -26.75
C PRO A 790 -19.40 0.92 -27.16
N GLN A 791 -18.13 0.68 -26.86
CA GLN A 791 -17.39 -0.56 -27.03
C GLN A 791 -17.48 -1.39 -25.76
N CYS A 792 -18.10 -2.57 -25.84
CA CYS A 792 -18.05 -3.54 -24.75
C CYS A 792 -16.69 -4.24 -24.77
N PRO A 793 -15.97 -4.27 -23.66
CA PRO A 793 -14.67 -4.95 -23.56
C PRO A 793 -14.78 -6.45 -23.83
N GLN A 794 -13.70 -7.04 -24.31
CA GLN A 794 -13.64 -8.47 -24.63
C GLN A 794 -14.01 -9.38 -23.44
N THR A 795 -13.72 -8.93 -22.22
CA THR A 795 -13.89 -9.69 -20.97
C THR A 795 -15.25 -9.50 -20.30
N LYS A 796 -16.09 -8.59 -20.81
CA LYS A 796 -17.35 -8.18 -20.17
C LYS A 796 -18.56 -8.45 -21.07
N THR A 797 -19.75 -8.23 -20.52
CA THR A 797 -21.01 -8.17 -21.25
C THR A 797 -21.79 -6.92 -20.84
N TRP A 798 -22.80 -6.53 -21.64
CA TRP A 798 -23.58 -5.33 -21.33
C TRP A 798 -24.41 -5.42 -20.05
N ILE A 799 -24.64 -6.62 -19.52
CA ILE A 799 -25.31 -6.79 -18.23
C ILE A 799 -24.40 -6.42 -17.04
N ASP A 800 -23.08 -6.43 -17.24
CA ASP A 800 -22.08 -6.10 -16.21
C ASP A 800 -21.78 -4.59 -16.13
N LEU A 801 -22.25 -3.80 -17.09
CA LEU A 801 -21.77 -2.44 -17.38
C LEU A 801 -22.83 -1.34 -17.19
N SER A 802 -23.87 -1.59 -16.39
CA SER A 802 -24.97 -0.63 -16.26
C SER A 802 -24.54 0.69 -15.61
N ARG A 803 -23.58 0.65 -14.67
CA ARG A 803 -23.03 1.85 -14.03
C ARG A 803 -22.26 2.70 -15.04
N GLU A 804 -21.44 2.08 -15.86
CA GLU A 804 -20.61 2.70 -16.89
C GLU A 804 -21.48 3.30 -17.99
N LEU A 805 -22.53 2.59 -18.42
CA LEU A 805 -23.50 3.10 -19.41
C LEU A 805 -24.29 4.31 -18.87
N ASN A 806 -24.68 4.31 -17.59
CA ASN A 806 -25.32 5.48 -16.99
C ASN A 806 -24.39 6.68 -16.92
N ARG A 807 -23.13 6.47 -16.52
CA ARG A 807 -22.12 7.54 -16.49
C ARG A 807 -21.87 8.12 -17.88
N LEU A 808 -21.79 7.27 -18.91
CA LEU A 808 -21.66 7.70 -20.29
C LEU A 808 -22.87 8.56 -20.73
N ILE A 809 -24.10 8.16 -20.39
CA ILE A 809 -25.28 8.98 -20.68
C ILE A 809 -25.16 10.35 -19.99
N ASP A 810 -24.82 10.38 -18.70
CA ASP A 810 -24.72 11.62 -17.93
C ASP A 810 -23.66 12.57 -18.52
N GLU A 811 -22.49 12.05 -18.92
CA GLU A 811 -21.45 12.80 -19.62
C GLU A 811 -21.95 13.43 -20.94
N ILE A 812 -22.68 12.68 -21.75
CA ILE A 812 -23.28 13.18 -22.99
C ILE A 812 -24.34 14.25 -22.73
N LEU A 813 -25.12 14.11 -21.65
CA LEU A 813 -26.13 15.10 -21.25
C LEU A 813 -25.53 16.40 -20.70
N GLU A 814 -24.33 16.35 -20.13
CA GLU A 814 -23.57 17.50 -19.64
C GLU A 814 -22.83 18.23 -20.77
N THR A 815 -22.32 17.46 -21.74
CA THR A 815 -21.49 17.97 -22.83
C THR A 815 -22.29 18.51 -24.01
N TYR A 816 -23.44 17.89 -24.34
CA TYR A 816 -24.20 18.21 -25.54
C TYR A 816 -25.63 18.69 -25.25
N SER A 817 -26.18 19.46 -26.18
CA SER A 817 -27.57 19.96 -26.10
C SER A 817 -28.57 18.84 -26.40
N VAL A 818 -28.79 17.95 -25.42
CA VAL A 818 -29.68 16.80 -25.51
C VAL A 818 -31.04 17.10 -24.88
N ASP A 819 -32.10 16.61 -25.50
CA ASP A 819 -33.43 16.59 -24.92
C ASP A 819 -33.56 15.43 -23.93
N LYS A 820 -33.50 15.76 -22.63
CA LYS A 820 -33.56 14.80 -21.52
C LYS A 820 -34.89 14.02 -21.43
N GLU A 821 -35.92 14.44 -22.15
CA GLU A 821 -37.20 13.71 -22.25
C GLU A 821 -37.24 12.75 -23.44
N ARG A 822 -36.21 12.76 -24.29
CA ARG A 822 -36.10 11.97 -25.53
C ARG A 822 -34.77 11.21 -25.60
N ILE A 823 -34.48 10.43 -24.57
CA ILE A 823 -33.36 9.47 -24.51
C ILE A 823 -33.92 8.08 -24.81
N TYR A 824 -33.27 7.33 -25.70
CA TYR A 824 -33.70 6.00 -26.12
C TYR A 824 -32.56 5.00 -26.07
N ILE A 825 -32.89 3.71 -26.02
CA ILE A 825 -31.90 2.62 -26.05
C ILE A 825 -32.32 1.51 -27.01
N THR A 826 -31.34 0.96 -27.72
CA THR A 826 -31.53 -0.20 -28.60
C THR A 826 -30.27 -1.04 -28.64
N GLY A 827 -30.39 -2.33 -28.92
CA GLY A 827 -29.23 -3.19 -29.07
C GLY A 827 -29.59 -4.54 -29.65
N LEU A 828 -28.57 -5.22 -30.19
CA LEU A 828 -28.69 -6.49 -30.91
C LEU A 828 -27.97 -7.63 -30.18
N SER A 829 -28.53 -8.84 -30.20
CA SER A 829 -27.95 -10.03 -29.56
C SER A 829 -27.61 -9.74 -28.08
N MET A 830 -26.35 -9.88 -27.65
CA MET A 830 -25.87 -9.45 -26.32
C MET A 830 -26.29 -8.02 -25.94
N GLY A 831 -26.31 -7.09 -26.89
CA GLY A 831 -26.82 -5.71 -26.71
C GLY A 831 -28.32 -5.64 -26.50
N GLY A 832 -29.09 -6.60 -27.01
CA GLY A 832 -30.49 -6.78 -26.71
C GLY A 832 -30.72 -7.17 -25.24
N PHE A 833 -29.88 -8.05 -24.67
CA PHE A 833 -29.88 -8.35 -23.23
C PHE A 833 -29.51 -7.11 -22.39
N GLY A 834 -28.49 -6.35 -22.82
CA GLY A 834 -28.10 -5.08 -22.18
C GLY A 834 -29.22 -4.03 -22.19
N THR A 835 -29.95 -3.91 -23.30
CA THR A 835 -31.10 -3.01 -23.45
C THR A 835 -32.17 -3.35 -22.41
N TRP A 836 -32.49 -4.64 -22.26
CA TRP A 836 -33.41 -5.14 -21.25
C TRP A 836 -32.94 -4.85 -19.82
N ARG A 837 -31.65 -5.05 -19.52
CA ARG A 837 -31.08 -4.76 -18.19
C ARG A 837 -31.17 -3.28 -17.83
N MET A 838 -30.79 -2.40 -18.75
CA MET A 838 -30.85 -0.95 -18.55
C MET A 838 -32.27 -0.45 -18.28
N LEU A 839 -33.27 -1.02 -18.96
CA LEU A 839 -34.67 -0.68 -18.70
C LEU A 839 -35.12 -1.03 -17.28
N LEU A 840 -34.70 -2.19 -16.74
CA LEU A 840 -35.10 -2.61 -15.41
C LEU A 840 -34.44 -1.81 -14.30
N GLU A 841 -33.15 -1.53 -14.44
CA GLU A 841 -32.39 -0.82 -13.40
C GLU A 841 -32.62 0.69 -13.45
N ASN A 842 -32.91 1.23 -14.64
CA ASN A 842 -33.02 2.67 -14.88
C ASN A 842 -34.28 3.00 -15.68
N PRO A 843 -35.48 2.59 -15.23
CA PRO A 843 -36.73 2.72 -16.00
C PRO A 843 -37.07 4.17 -16.33
N ASP A 844 -36.69 5.11 -15.46
CA ASP A 844 -36.98 6.53 -15.63
C ASP A 844 -36.07 7.20 -16.67
N ARG A 845 -34.99 6.57 -17.12
CA ARG A 845 -34.03 7.19 -18.06
C ARG A 845 -34.52 7.21 -19.50
N PHE A 846 -35.37 6.28 -19.92
CA PHE A 846 -35.65 6.04 -21.35
C PHE A 846 -37.09 6.36 -21.75
N ALA A 847 -37.24 7.11 -22.85
CA ALA A 847 -38.53 7.44 -23.46
C ALA A 847 -39.08 6.32 -24.35
N ALA A 848 -38.21 5.45 -24.88
CA ALA A 848 -38.57 4.24 -25.62
C ALA A 848 -37.35 3.30 -25.73
N ALA A 849 -37.61 2.02 -26.00
CA ALA A 849 -36.56 1.04 -26.25
C ALA A 849 -36.89 0.02 -27.34
N ALA A 850 -35.84 -0.47 -27.99
CA ALA A 850 -35.93 -1.49 -29.03
C ALA A 850 -34.87 -2.60 -28.86
N PRO A 851 -35.13 -3.61 -28.01
CA PRO A 851 -34.29 -4.80 -27.92
C PRO A 851 -34.48 -5.72 -29.13
N ILE A 852 -33.38 -6.24 -29.67
CA ILE A 852 -33.35 -7.13 -30.84
C ILE A 852 -32.57 -8.40 -30.51
N CYS A 853 -33.18 -9.57 -30.69
CA CYS A 853 -32.61 -10.87 -30.30
C CYS A 853 -32.08 -10.89 -28.85
N GLY A 854 -32.71 -10.11 -27.97
CA GLY A 854 -32.40 -10.02 -26.55
C GLY A 854 -33.39 -10.82 -25.72
N GLY A 855 -32.91 -11.85 -25.03
CA GLY A 855 -33.67 -12.48 -23.95
C GLY A 855 -33.49 -11.72 -22.63
N MET A 856 -34.23 -12.11 -21.60
CA MET A 856 -33.96 -11.66 -20.24
C MET A 856 -34.18 -12.84 -19.31
N ILE A 857 -33.11 -13.61 -19.06
CA ILE A 857 -33.17 -14.89 -18.36
C ILE A 857 -33.73 -14.70 -16.95
N GLU A 858 -33.39 -13.61 -16.26
CA GLU A 858 -33.80 -13.33 -14.87
C GLU A 858 -35.31 -13.07 -14.73
N ALA A 859 -35.94 -12.34 -15.68
CA ALA A 859 -37.38 -12.08 -15.64
C ALA A 859 -38.24 -13.28 -16.05
N LEU A 860 -37.66 -14.31 -16.66
CA LEU A 860 -38.33 -15.61 -16.81
C LEU A 860 -38.59 -16.25 -15.43
N TYR A 861 -37.69 -16.02 -14.46
CA TYR A 861 -37.77 -16.58 -13.11
C TYR A 861 -38.42 -15.62 -12.09
N ASN A 862 -38.45 -14.32 -12.38
CA ASN A 862 -39.09 -13.32 -11.50
C ASN A 862 -39.86 -12.24 -12.31
N PRO A 863 -41.13 -12.51 -12.68
CA PRO A 863 -41.95 -11.60 -13.49
C PRO A 863 -42.25 -10.24 -12.83
N GLU A 864 -42.10 -10.13 -11.50
CA GLU A 864 -42.39 -8.90 -10.76
C GLU A 864 -41.46 -7.75 -11.15
N LEU A 865 -40.24 -8.03 -11.60
CA LEU A 865 -39.28 -7.04 -12.09
C LEU A 865 -39.84 -6.24 -13.29
N LEU A 866 -40.71 -6.85 -14.09
CA LEU A 866 -41.28 -6.22 -15.28
C LEU A 866 -42.26 -5.09 -14.95
N LYS A 867 -42.72 -4.95 -13.70
CA LYS A 867 -43.61 -3.86 -13.26
C LYS A 867 -42.98 -2.48 -13.46
N ALA A 868 -41.65 -2.38 -13.33
CA ALA A 868 -40.92 -1.12 -13.46
C ALA A 868 -40.99 -0.53 -14.88
N ILE A 869 -41.23 -1.36 -15.90
CA ILE A 869 -41.08 -0.98 -17.30
C ILE A 869 -42.40 -1.00 -18.10
N ILE A 870 -43.53 -1.32 -17.47
CA ILE A 870 -44.85 -1.45 -18.15
C ILE A 870 -45.30 -0.16 -18.86
N ASN A 871 -44.83 0.99 -18.38
CA ASN A 871 -45.17 2.32 -18.91
C ASN A 871 -44.20 2.79 -19.99
N ILE A 872 -43.09 2.09 -20.22
CA ILE A 872 -42.09 2.44 -21.22
C ILE A 872 -42.53 1.87 -22.58
N PRO A 873 -42.64 2.69 -23.64
CA PRO A 873 -42.86 2.19 -24.99
C PRO A 873 -41.73 1.27 -25.43
N ILE A 874 -42.02 -0.01 -25.64
CA ILE A 874 -41.05 -1.01 -26.10
C ILE A 874 -41.49 -1.61 -27.44
N TRP A 875 -40.56 -1.76 -28.37
CA TRP A 875 -40.74 -2.54 -29.61
C TRP A 875 -39.67 -3.62 -29.68
N ASN A 876 -40.05 -4.86 -29.38
CA ASN A 876 -39.17 -6.02 -29.42
C ASN A 876 -39.08 -6.61 -30.84
N PHE A 877 -37.92 -7.16 -31.19
CA PHE A 877 -37.68 -7.79 -32.51
C PHE A 877 -36.92 -9.12 -32.33
N HIS A 878 -37.27 -10.13 -33.14
CA HIS A 878 -36.59 -11.43 -33.12
C HIS A 878 -36.81 -12.18 -34.44
N GLY A 879 -35.84 -12.97 -34.89
CA GLY A 879 -36.03 -13.99 -35.91
C GLY A 879 -36.79 -15.19 -35.35
N ASP A 880 -37.75 -15.75 -36.09
CA ASP A 880 -38.50 -16.93 -35.60
C ASP A 880 -37.76 -18.26 -35.81
N ALA A 881 -36.63 -18.22 -36.51
CA ALA A 881 -35.72 -19.34 -36.70
C ALA A 881 -34.35 -19.11 -36.01
N ASP A 882 -34.27 -18.16 -35.06
CA ASP A 882 -33.03 -17.83 -34.34
C ASP A 882 -32.47 -19.06 -33.60
N SER A 883 -31.31 -19.51 -34.07
CA SER A 883 -30.59 -20.69 -33.57
C SER A 883 -29.65 -20.38 -32.40
N VAL A 884 -29.42 -19.11 -32.07
CA VAL A 884 -28.48 -18.65 -31.05
C VAL A 884 -29.20 -18.22 -29.78
N VAL A 885 -30.28 -17.44 -29.90
CA VAL A 885 -31.13 -17.03 -28.78
C VAL A 885 -32.53 -17.60 -29.01
N PRO A 886 -33.04 -18.46 -28.11
CA PRO A 886 -34.38 -19.01 -28.26
C PRO A 886 -35.44 -17.90 -28.35
N VAL A 887 -36.21 -17.90 -29.44
CA VAL A 887 -37.27 -16.92 -29.71
C VAL A 887 -38.36 -16.96 -28.63
N GLU A 888 -38.53 -18.09 -27.95
CA GLU A 888 -39.44 -18.30 -26.84
C GLU A 888 -39.17 -17.35 -25.67
N ASN A 889 -37.91 -16.91 -25.49
CA ASN A 889 -37.56 -15.93 -24.47
C ASN A 889 -38.23 -14.58 -24.75
N SER A 890 -38.23 -14.15 -26.01
CA SER A 890 -38.93 -12.94 -26.44
C SER A 890 -40.44 -13.10 -26.41
N ASP A 891 -40.97 -14.27 -26.79
CA ASP A 891 -42.40 -14.57 -26.65
C ASP A 891 -42.89 -14.41 -25.23
N TYR A 892 -42.17 -15.02 -24.30
CA TYR A 892 -42.53 -15.01 -22.89
C TYR A 892 -42.54 -13.59 -22.34
N LEU A 893 -41.48 -12.81 -22.59
CA LEU A 893 -41.38 -11.43 -22.10
C LEU A 893 -42.50 -10.56 -22.66
N VAL A 894 -42.73 -10.63 -23.98
CA VAL A 894 -43.77 -9.85 -24.64
C VAL A 894 -45.16 -10.25 -24.14
N LYS A 895 -45.42 -11.56 -24.00
CA LYS A 895 -46.68 -12.08 -23.47
C LYS A 895 -46.91 -11.58 -22.04
N THR A 896 -45.91 -11.73 -21.18
CA THR A 896 -45.98 -11.33 -19.76
C THR A 896 -46.22 -9.83 -19.63
N LEU A 897 -45.47 -9.00 -20.38
CA LEU A 897 -45.67 -7.55 -20.39
C LEU A 897 -47.06 -7.15 -20.89
N LYS A 898 -47.60 -7.82 -21.92
CA LYS A 898 -48.98 -7.60 -22.39
C LYS A 898 -50.01 -7.98 -21.33
N GLU A 899 -49.82 -9.09 -20.63
CA GLU A 899 -50.69 -9.54 -19.53
C GLU A 899 -50.66 -8.54 -18.35
N MET A 900 -49.52 -7.88 -18.12
CA MET A 900 -49.35 -6.81 -17.12
C MET A 900 -49.85 -5.43 -17.60
N GLY A 901 -50.43 -5.35 -18.80
CA GLY A 901 -51.01 -4.12 -19.36
C GLY A 901 -50.03 -3.21 -20.11
N ALA A 902 -48.79 -3.65 -20.36
CA ALA A 902 -47.81 -2.87 -21.11
C ALA A 902 -48.19 -2.76 -22.59
N LYS A 903 -47.99 -1.58 -23.17
CA LYS A 903 -48.20 -1.33 -24.61
C LYS A 903 -46.95 -1.66 -25.42
N ILE A 904 -46.56 -2.93 -25.43
CA ILE A 904 -45.39 -3.45 -26.14
C ILE A 904 -45.73 -3.88 -27.59
N ARG A 905 -44.89 -3.48 -28.55
CA ARG A 905 -44.89 -4.00 -29.93
C ARG A 905 -43.92 -5.17 -30.04
N TYR A 906 -44.24 -6.15 -30.88
CA TYR A 906 -43.35 -7.28 -31.14
C TYR A 906 -43.41 -7.67 -32.62
N THR A 907 -42.25 -7.66 -33.26
CA THR A 907 -42.07 -8.13 -34.63
C THR A 907 -41.29 -9.43 -34.62
N ARG A 908 -41.85 -10.44 -35.28
CA ARG A 908 -41.18 -11.70 -35.60
C ARG A 908 -40.88 -11.73 -37.08
N TYR A 909 -39.63 -12.03 -37.43
CA TYR A 909 -39.21 -12.12 -38.82
C TYR A 909 -39.23 -13.59 -39.28
N PRO A 910 -40.13 -13.98 -40.21
CA PRO A 910 -40.28 -15.36 -40.62
C PRO A 910 -39.08 -15.90 -41.38
N GLY A 911 -38.56 -17.06 -40.95
CA GLY A 911 -37.40 -17.73 -41.54
C GLY A 911 -36.08 -17.01 -41.32
N VAL A 912 -36.06 -15.95 -40.50
CA VAL A 912 -34.83 -15.22 -40.16
C VAL A 912 -34.21 -15.88 -38.93
N ASP A 913 -32.93 -16.21 -39.06
CA ASP A 913 -32.09 -16.76 -38.00
C ASP A 913 -31.64 -15.62 -37.04
N HIS A 914 -30.45 -15.69 -36.45
CA HIS A 914 -30.00 -14.74 -35.43
C HIS A 914 -29.95 -13.27 -35.89
N ASP A 915 -29.59 -12.99 -37.15
CA ASP A 915 -29.44 -11.64 -37.70
C ASP A 915 -30.79 -10.98 -38.09
N SER A 916 -31.67 -10.80 -37.11
CA SER A 916 -32.89 -10.01 -37.34
C SER A 916 -32.66 -8.49 -37.27
N TRP A 917 -31.48 -8.06 -36.82
CA TRP A 917 -31.14 -6.64 -36.72
C TRP A 917 -30.89 -5.99 -38.07
N THR A 918 -30.41 -6.72 -39.08
CA THR A 918 -30.26 -6.21 -40.45
C THR A 918 -31.60 -5.69 -41.00
N GLU A 919 -32.66 -6.49 -40.93
CA GLU A 919 -34.00 -6.05 -41.39
C GLU A 919 -34.60 -4.98 -40.46
N THR A 920 -34.33 -5.08 -39.16
CA THR A 920 -34.85 -4.14 -38.16
C THR A 920 -34.30 -2.73 -38.33
N TYR A 921 -32.99 -2.55 -38.46
CA TYR A 921 -32.37 -1.23 -38.61
C TYR A 921 -32.51 -0.66 -40.03
N ALA A 922 -32.75 -1.51 -41.05
CA ALA A 922 -33.12 -1.06 -42.39
C ALA A 922 -34.55 -0.49 -42.45
N ASN A 923 -35.40 -0.79 -41.47
CA ASN A 923 -36.77 -0.32 -41.42
C ASN A 923 -36.86 1.12 -40.83
N PRO A 924 -37.16 2.15 -41.64
CA PRO A 924 -37.25 3.53 -41.15
C PRO A 924 -38.37 3.73 -40.13
N ALA A 925 -39.37 2.83 -40.08
CA ALA A 925 -40.46 2.89 -39.12
C ALA A 925 -39.99 2.70 -37.67
N LEU A 926 -38.88 2.00 -37.44
CA LEU A 926 -38.31 1.85 -36.09
C LEU A 926 -37.88 3.22 -35.54
N LEU A 927 -37.01 3.92 -36.27
CA LEU A 927 -36.48 5.20 -35.82
C LEU A 927 -37.59 6.25 -35.75
N GLN A 928 -38.48 6.31 -36.74
CA GLN A 928 -39.66 7.19 -36.68
C GLN A 928 -40.53 6.92 -35.46
N TRP A 929 -40.71 5.64 -35.11
CA TRP A 929 -41.46 5.27 -33.92
C TRP A 929 -40.74 5.68 -32.63
N MET A 930 -39.43 5.43 -32.50
CA MET A 930 -38.65 5.84 -31.32
C MET A 930 -38.70 7.35 -31.13
N LEU A 931 -38.40 8.12 -32.19
CA LEU A 931 -38.38 9.58 -32.15
C LEU A 931 -39.76 10.23 -31.93
N SER A 932 -40.85 9.48 -32.12
CA SER A 932 -42.22 9.92 -31.79
C SER A 932 -42.56 9.81 -30.30
N LYS A 933 -41.68 9.21 -29.48
CA LYS A 933 -41.92 9.03 -28.04
C LYS A 933 -41.25 10.15 -27.25
N THR A 934 -41.91 10.54 -26.18
CA THR A 934 -41.37 11.44 -25.18
C THR A 934 -41.71 10.83 -23.84
N ARG A 935 -40.75 10.83 -22.91
CA ARG A 935 -41.00 10.44 -21.53
C ARG A 935 -42.06 11.39 -20.98
N LYS A 936 -43.23 10.88 -20.57
CA LYS A 936 -44.26 11.73 -19.97
C LYS A 936 -43.70 12.36 -18.70
N GLY A 937 -43.53 13.67 -18.69
CA GLY A 937 -43.19 14.40 -17.48
C GLY A 937 -44.34 14.32 -16.48
N ASP A 938 -44.32 13.34 -15.58
CA ASP A 938 -45.21 13.31 -14.45
C ASP A 938 -44.60 14.11 -13.30
N LYS A 939 -45.09 15.35 -13.17
CA LYS A 939 -45.48 15.84 -11.86
C LYS A 939 -46.34 14.75 -11.18
N LEU A 940 -45.83 14.11 -10.12
CA LEU A 940 -46.51 13.35 -9.04
C LEU A 940 -45.44 12.39 -8.49
N LYS A 941 -45.12 12.26 -7.19
CA LYS A 941 -45.58 12.79 -5.91
C LYS A 941 -44.42 12.51 -4.94
N THR A 942 -44.08 13.50 -4.11
CA THR A 942 -43.38 13.29 -2.84
C THR A 942 -44.02 12.14 -2.06
N TYR A 943 -43.22 11.14 -1.70
CA TYR A 943 -43.19 10.49 -0.37
C TYR A 943 -41.79 9.95 -0.10
#